data_AF-A0A2V2SAS0-F1
#
_entry.id   AF-A0A2V2SAS0-F1
#
_cell.length_a   1.000
_cell.length_b   1.000
_cell.length_c   1.000
_cell.angle_alpha   90.00
_cell.angle_beta   90.00
_cell.angle_gamma   90.00
#
_symmetry.space_group_name_H-M   'P 1'
#
loop_
_entity.id
_entity.type
_entity.pdbx_description
1 polymer ?
#
loop_
_entity_poly.entity_id
_entity_poly.type
_entity_poly.pdbx_seq_one_letter_code
_entity_poly.pdbx_strand_id
1 'polypeptide(L)'
;MKFAPGILLLTLTFFARTTVQGQSISTSKLSAHLINGYSAGCSNIIAGHPRVLKVLGLDSGFPTAMVQTMRDYKAQVPLGKLVVRIYTTRSYTLTNDPTASALDFWTNAVQQGLNYLSPSDRALIDYLEGPNEGNNTPTLGYPNNTPQQALQSSQWFNQFWTNLTPKILAAGYKPCLASIAVGNPGGSTSDVQSYLAAFVPALRQANAAGGVWSYHSYTINYTTDTATEFWYSLRYRQFYSYFASAYPDLTNMPMILTEGGVDENGTPTTSGWQYRGTADEYQRWLNWFDSQMQQDSYLLGCTIFEIGNPESWGWPSFDLEPIAGWMKNYLITPGAPPPVPSGIVAVPANGSVTLSWTNPPLNPTTWSVKRATNSSGPYFTIATGQNSGVPATAFTDTSVNNSTPYYYVVTGVNSFGESDQSPPVSVVPAAPFPGAINCGGPSIGSFMTDAYYSAGSTYSTGSAVATNGLINPAPAAVYQSQRYGNLTYSLPYLTPRASYKVRLHFAEIYWTSAGQRVFNVLLNGVQVLTNYDIVQAAGGSFKGNVQEFNAISDSTGTITVQLVTVVDNASINGIEIIANPTNTIPTAPANLAAAIGNALVTLTWSTPAGATNFSVKRGTNSSGPFSIIGNSPSAPMYRDPFFTPNTTYYYVVSALNGLGESANSSVASARPTNGLPDVIVTSVSWTPPTLFNGSQAVFSARVLNQGSAATPSGIVLGVGFNMDSAGTVSWSATDTASLAPGASITLAADGGPSGNYWTATPGPHNLIATVNDVNRFAESITDNNSMTVPILVSVAGYAINCGGAAAGSFAADSNYAGSANTFSITNTIDTTGTSSPAPMAVYQTERWGEVAYVLNNLVPGSNYTVRLHFAEISPSVTHTGDRQFNVSLNGLQIFSNFDILSAAGAKFRAISRDIKKQADASGTILVQFTRGAANEPKCSGIEAFGSASVSQPPVITGLGLTNSIATVTWQTSPATIYQVQYKDDSRGTNWMAIGNAVVASGTSLSITNPVSGLGRRFYRIAQFN
;
A
#
# COMPACT_ATOMS: atom_id res chain seq x y z
N MET A 1 -6.96 -44.40 -57.01
CA MET A 1 -5.83 -45.34 -56.84
C MET A 1 -5.53 -45.35 -55.34
N LYS A 2 -5.87 -46.42 -54.60
CA LYS A 2 -5.06 -47.64 -54.33
C LYS A 2 -3.82 -47.30 -53.45
N PHE A 3 -3.62 -47.81 -52.23
CA PHE A 3 -4.20 -48.98 -51.52
C PHE A 3 -4.42 -48.76 -50.01
N ALA A 4 -5.32 -49.57 -49.42
CA ALA A 4 -5.29 -50.05 -48.02
C ALA A 4 -5.13 -51.60 -48.07
N PRO A 5 -4.64 -52.31 -47.02
CA PRO A 5 -5.34 -52.54 -45.74
C PRO A 5 -4.41 -52.31 -44.52
N GLY A 6 -4.66 -52.71 -43.26
CA GLY A 6 -5.74 -53.52 -42.65
C GLY A 6 -5.66 -53.55 -41.11
N ILE A 7 -6.24 -54.57 -40.45
CA ILE A 7 -6.23 -54.78 -38.98
C ILE A 7 -5.75 -56.20 -38.65
N LEU A 8 -4.91 -56.35 -37.63
CA LEU A 8 -4.88 -57.57 -36.80
C LEU A 8 -4.49 -57.23 -35.35
N LEU A 9 -5.35 -57.61 -34.39
CA LEU A 9 -5.04 -57.54 -32.97
C LEU A 9 -4.09 -58.69 -32.59
N LEU A 10 -3.00 -58.37 -31.88
CA LEU A 10 -2.27 -59.36 -31.08
C LEU A 10 -2.17 -58.85 -29.65
N THR A 11 -2.60 -59.67 -28.70
CA THR A 11 -2.54 -59.39 -27.25
C THR A 11 -1.10 -59.39 -26.75
N LEU A 12 -0.58 -58.22 -26.35
CA LEU A 12 0.64 -58.13 -25.55
C LEU A 12 0.29 -57.91 -24.08
N THR A 13 0.61 -58.89 -23.24
CA THR A 13 0.50 -58.79 -21.79
C THR A 13 1.55 -57.81 -21.26
N PHE A 14 1.17 -56.54 -21.08
CA PHE A 14 2.03 -55.59 -20.38
C PHE A 14 2.15 -56.02 -18.92
N PHE A 15 3.36 -56.42 -18.51
CA PHE A 15 3.73 -56.32 -17.10
C PHE A 15 3.58 -54.86 -16.70
N ALA A 16 2.65 -54.59 -15.79
CA ALA A 16 2.54 -53.29 -15.15
C ALA A 16 3.85 -53.02 -14.39
N ARG A 17 4.74 -52.21 -14.96
CA ARG A 17 5.73 -51.50 -14.15
C ARG A 17 4.94 -50.57 -13.25
N THR A 18 4.84 -50.94 -11.99
CA THR A 18 4.45 -50.01 -10.93
C THR A 18 5.38 -48.81 -11.00
N THR A 19 4.85 -47.67 -11.43
CA THR A 19 5.51 -46.38 -11.24
C THR A 19 5.56 -46.12 -9.75
N VAL A 20 6.69 -46.47 -9.13
CA VAL A 20 7.03 -46.05 -7.77
C VAL A 20 6.89 -44.53 -7.73
N GLN A 21 6.02 -44.00 -6.87
CA GLN A 21 5.95 -42.56 -6.63
C GLN A 21 7.35 -42.07 -6.25
N GLY A 22 7.86 -41.05 -6.93
CA GLY A 22 9.21 -40.54 -6.69
C GLY A 22 9.38 -40.11 -5.24
N GLN A 23 10.16 -40.88 -4.48
CA GLN A 23 10.41 -40.63 -3.06
C GLN A 23 11.18 -39.31 -2.91
N SER A 24 10.60 -38.36 -2.18
CA SER A 24 11.13 -37.01 -2.07
C SER A 24 12.36 -36.98 -1.17
N ILE A 25 13.51 -36.69 -1.77
CA ILE A 25 14.74 -36.29 -1.09
C ILE A 25 14.51 -34.94 -0.39
N SER A 26 15.16 -34.72 0.75
CA SER A 26 15.06 -33.46 1.50
C SER A 26 15.43 -32.25 0.64
N THR A 27 14.67 -31.15 0.80
CA THR A 27 15.04 -29.86 0.21
C THR A 27 16.19 -29.19 0.96
N SER A 28 16.40 -29.52 2.24
CA SER A 28 17.55 -29.09 3.02
C SER A 28 18.87 -29.65 2.45
N LYS A 29 19.98 -28.96 2.73
CA LYS A 29 21.34 -29.42 2.46
C LYS A 29 22.01 -30.02 3.70
N LEU A 30 21.42 -29.90 4.89
CA LEU A 30 21.91 -30.57 6.10
C LEU A 30 21.84 -32.11 6.02
N SER A 31 22.70 -32.73 6.80
CA SER A 31 22.78 -34.17 7.08
C SER A 31 23.73 -34.39 8.27
N ALA A 32 24.13 -35.62 8.55
CA ALA A 32 25.12 -35.97 9.57
C ALA A 32 26.23 -36.90 9.05
N HIS A 33 27.38 -36.85 9.71
CA HIS A 33 28.43 -37.86 9.65
C HIS A 33 28.18 -38.86 10.79
N LEU A 34 27.99 -40.13 10.42
CA LEU A 34 27.66 -41.21 11.33
C LEU A 34 28.92 -42.03 11.65
N ILE A 35 29.19 -42.25 12.95
CA ILE A 35 30.34 -43.04 13.42
C ILE A 35 29.92 -44.08 14.46
N ASN A 36 30.62 -45.23 14.44
CA ASN A 36 30.73 -46.27 15.48
C ASN A 36 29.44 -46.86 16.11
N GLY A 37 28.25 -46.35 15.83
CA GLY A 37 26.97 -46.80 16.38
C GLY A 37 25.78 -46.39 15.52
N TYR A 38 24.72 -47.21 15.53
CA TYR A 38 23.45 -46.91 14.86
C TYR A 38 22.38 -46.70 15.92
N SER A 39 22.32 -45.46 16.40
CA SER A 39 21.43 -44.98 17.46
C SER A 39 20.03 -44.67 16.94
N ALA A 40 19.13 -44.33 17.87
CA ALA A 40 17.83 -43.76 17.52
C ALA A 40 17.96 -42.42 16.78
N GLY A 41 18.94 -41.58 17.15
CA GLY A 41 19.24 -40.35 16.43
C GLY A 41 19.70 -40.57 14.99
N CYS A 42 20.60 -41.53 14.73
CA CYS A 42 20.99 -41.92 13.37
C CYS A 42 19.77 -42.29 12.52
N SER A 43 18.88 -43.14 13.05
CA SER A 43 17.65 -43.56 12.36
C SER A 43 16.69 -42.39 12.10
N ASN A 44 16.58 -41.46 13.06
CA ASN A 44 15.78 -40.25 12.90
C ASN A 44 16.29 -39.34 11.78
N ILE A 45 17.61 -39.11 11.69
CA ILE A 45 18.21 -38.29 10.62
C ILE A 45 17.99 -38.96 9.25
N ILE A 46 18.17 -40.27 9.13
CA ILE A 46 17.89 -41.01 7.88
C ILE A 46 16.42 -40.87 7.46
N ALA A 47 15.48 -40.96 8.40
CA ALA A 47 14.05 -40.77 8.16
C ALA A 47 13.68 -39.32 7.75
N GLY A 48 14.62 -38.38 7.83
CA GLY A 48 14.52 -37.04 7.23
C GLY A 48 14.80 -37.00 5.72
N HIS A 49 15.22 -38.11 5.13
CA HIS A 49 15.65 -38.25 3.73
C HIS A 49 16.77 -37.28 3.26
N PRO A 50 17.90 -37.14 3.99
CA PRO A 50 18.92 -36.14 3.68
C PRO A 50 19.61 -36.39 2.32
N ARG A 51 20.04 -35.30 1.66
CA ARG A 51 20.61 -35.35 0.29
C ARG A 51 21.90 -36.15 0.17
N VAL A 52 22.73 -36.06 1.20
CA VAL A 52 24.02 -36.72 1.37
C VAL A 52 23.98 -37.45 2.71
N LEU A 53 24.77 -38.49 2.91
CA LEU A 53 25.06 -39.07 4.22
C LEU A 53 26.53 -39.48 4.24
N LYS A 54 27.24 -39.27 5.36
CA LYS A 54 28.63 -39.70 5.52
C LYS A 54 28.73 -40.79 6.58
N VAL A 55 29.54 -41.80 6.30
CA VAL A 55 29.73 -42.97 7.17
C VAL A 55 31.22 -43.28 7.32
N LEU A 56 31.66 -43.52 8.56
CA LEU A 56 33.04 -43.90 8.88
C LEU A 56 33.20 -45.43 8.96
N GLY A 57 33.88 -46.01 7.97
CA GLY A 57 34.40 -47.38 8.02
C GLY A 57 35.83 -47.42 8.60
N LEU A 58 36.31 -48.59 8.98
CA LEU A 58 37.67 -48.78 9.52
C LEU A 58 38.48 -49.77 8.66
N ASP A 59 39.79 -49.53 8.53
CA ASP A 59 40.73 -50.46 7.89
C ASP A 59 40.93 -51.77 8.67
N SER A 60 40.70 -51.75 9.98
CA SER A 60 40.74 -52.90 10.89
C SER A 60 39.45 -53.76 10.87
N GLY A 61 38.38 -53.29 10.25
CA GLY A 61 37.10 -53.99 10.15
C GLY A 61 35.92 -53.02 10.03
N PHE A 62 35.09 -53.16 8.99
CA PHE A 62 33.97 -52.24 8.77
C PHE A 62 32.86 -52.44 9.83
N PRO A 63 32.47 -51.42 10.61
CA PRO A 63 31.50 -51.60 11.70
C PRO A 63 30.12 -52.03 11.19
N THR A 64 29.54 -53.07 11.78
CA THR A 64 28.24 -53.63 11.35
C THR A 64 27.09 -52.61 11.47
N ALA A 65 27.12 -51.76 12.50
CA ALA A 65 26.19 -50.65 12.65
C ALA A 65 26.25 -49.66 11.48
N MET A 66 27.46 -49.39 10.96
CA MET A 66 27.67 -48.53 9.80
C MET A 66 27.18 -49.19 8.51
N VAL A 67 27.34 -50.51 8.35
CA VAL A 67 26.71 -51.25 7.23
C VAL A 67 25.17 -51.16 7.30
N GLN A 68 24.57 -51.26 8.50
CA GLN A 68 23.13 -51.10 8.65
C GLN A 68 22.66 -49.69 8.29
N THR A 69 23.37 -48.65 8.76
CA THR A 69 23.18 -47.25 8.36
C THR A 69 23.15 -47.08 6.84
N MET A 70 24.13 -47.66 6.12
CA MET A 70 24.21 -47.56 4.65
C MET A 70 22.99 -48.19 3.97
N ARG A 71 22.54 -49.35 4.45
CA ARG A 71 21.37 -50.08 3.94
C ARG A 71 20.08 -49.29 4.17
N ASP A 72 19.85 -48.83 5.40
CA ASP A 72 18.64 -48.10 5.78
C ASP A 72 18.55 -46.76 5.03
N TYR A 73 19.67 -46.06 4.87
CA TYR A 73 19.75 -44.84 4.08
C TYR A 73 19.41 -45.09 2.61
N LYS A 74 20.00 -46.10 1.96
CA LYS A 74 19.71 -46.39 0.56
C LYS A 74 18.32 -46.99 0.31
N ALA A 75 17.74 -47.66 1.30
CA ALA A 75 16.36 -48.12 1.24
C ALA A 75 15.34 -46.97 1.32
N GLN A 76 15.64 -45.92 2.10
CA GLN A 76 14.76 -44.74 2.27
C GLN A 76 15.08 -43.58 1.31
N VAL A 77 16.30 -43.51 0.78
CA VAL A 77 16.79 -42.40 -0.04
C VAL A 77 17.63 -42.93 -1.21
N PRO A 78 17.05 -43.73 -2.14
CA PRO A 78 17.83 -44.43 -3.16
C PRO A 78 18.64 -43.50 -4.09
N LEU A 79 18.20 -42.26 -4.27
CA LEU A 79 18.90 -41.24 -5.06
C LEU A 79 19.93 -40.41 -4.27
N GLY A 80 19.85 -40.43 -2.93
CA GLY A 80 20.75 -39.69 -2.03
C GLY A 80 22.19 -40.19 -2.09
N LYS A 81 23.15 -39.38 -1.65
CA LYS A 81 24.59 -39.62 -1.86
C LYS A 81 25.29 -40.13 -0.62
N LEU A 82 25.71 -41.39 -0.66
CA LEU A 82 26.50 -41.98 0.40
C LEU A 82 27.99 -41.74 0.16
N VAL A 83 28.61 -40.98 1.08
CA VAL A 83 30.06 -40.81 1.18
C VAL A 83 30.57 -41.80 2.23
N VAL A 84 31.52 -42.65 1.86
CA VAL A 84 32.22 -43.52 2.82
C VAL A 84 33.66 -43.05 2.95
N ARG A 85 34.08 -42.83 4.20
CA ARG A 85 35.47 -42.57 4.56
C ARG A 85 36.00 -43.80 5.31
N ILE A 86 37.20 -44.27 4.97
CA ILE A 86 37.88 -45.29 5.78
C ILE A 86 38.87 -44.60 6.72
N TYR A 87 38.62 -44.69 8.02
CA TYR A 87 39.57 -44.31 9.05
C TYR A 87 40.73 -45.31 9.09
N THR A 88 41.93 -44.79 9.27
CA THR A 88 43.18 -45.53 9.39
C THR A 88 44.13 -44.75 10.29
N THR A 89 45.04 -45.44 10.97
CA THR A 89 46.13 -44.79 11.73
C THR A 89 47.32 -44.40 10.85
N ARG A 90 47.31 -44.77 9.56
CA ARG A 90 48.40 -44.50 8.61
C ARG A 90 48.66 -43.01 8.41
N SER A 91 49.95 -42.67 8.42
CA SER A 91 50.48 -41.32 8.33
C SER A 91 51.48 -41.20 7.19
N TYR A 92 51.52 -40.02 6.56
CA TYR A 92 52.57 -39.63 5.62
C TYR A 92 53.12 -38.25 6.02
N THR A 93 54.20 -37.83 5.36
CA THR A 93 54.85 -36.52 5.57
C THR A 93 55.36 -36.01 4.22
N LEU A 94 55.80 -34.75 4.18
CA LEU A 94 56.42 -34.13 3.00
C LEU A 94 57.66 -34.89 2.45
N THR A 95 58.29 -35.77 3.23
CA THR A 95 59.46 -36.56 2.80
C THR A 95 59.10 -37.91 2.18
N ASN A 96 57.84 -38.35 2.29
CA ASN A 96 57.37 -39.58 1.67
C ASN A 96 57.07 -39.36 0.18
N ASP A 97 57.27 -40.36 -0.66
CA ASP A 97 56.89 -40.28 -2.06
C ASP A 97 55.35 -40.32 -2.21
N PRO A 98 54.70 -39.29 -2.81
CA PRO A 98 53.25 -39.21 -2.88
C PRO A 98 52.61 -40.32 -3.73
N THR A 99 53.33 -40.88 -4.71
CA THR A 99 52.83 -41.97 -5.56
C THR A 99 52.79 -43.29 -4.78
N ALA A 100 53.86 -43.60 -4.04
CA ALA A 100 53.94 -44.75 -3.14
C ALA A 100 52.94 -44.62 -1.98
N SER A 101 52.81 -43.43 -1.37
CA SER A 101 51.80 -43.15 -0.35
C SER A 101 50.37 -43.35 -0.89
N ALA A 102 50.06 -42.92 -2.11
CA ALA A 102 48.74 -43.13 -2.70
C ALA A 102 48.45 -44.61 -3.00
N LEU A 103 49.47 -45.42 -3.30
CA LEU A 103 49.33 -46.87 -3.42
C LEU A 103 49.14 -47.53 -2.05
N ASP A 104 49.94 -47.18 -1.05
CA ASP A 104 49.82 -47.72 0.32
C ASP A 104 48.46 -47.40 0.94
N PHE A 105 48.01 -46.14 0.86
CA PHE A 105 46.71 -45.71 1.36
C PHE A 105 45.55 -46.44 0.65
N TRP A 106 45.64 -46.61 -0.67
CA TRP A 106 44.66 -47.36 -1.42
C TRP A 106 44.61 -48.82 -0.96
N THR A 107 45.74 -49.54 -1.02
CA THR A 107 45.76 -50.99 -0.79
C THR A 107 45.54 -51.36 0.68
N ASN A 108 46.16 -50.63 1.60
CA ASN A 108 46.27 -51.01 3.02
C ASN A 108 45.39 -50.15 3.97
N ALA A 109 44.55 -49.26 3.43
CA ALA A 109 43.45 -48.64 4.18
C ALA A 109 42.13 -48.78 3.41
N VAL A 110 41.98 -48.11 2.27
CA VAL A 110 40.68 -48.02 1.57
C VAL A 110 40.21 -49.39 1.06
N GLN A 111 41.03 -50.07 0.26
CA GLN A 111 40.71 -51.39 -0.29
C GLN A 111 40.56 -52.43 0.82
N GLN A 112 41.39 -52.37 1.86
CA GLN A 112 41.28 -53.25 3.02
C GLN A 112 39.94 -53.07 3.75
N GLY A 113 39.54 -51.84 4.07
CA GLY A 113 38.24 -51.53 4.67
C GLY A 113 37.05 -52.00 3.81
N LEU A 114 37.14 -51.80 2.49
CA LEU A 114 36.12 -52.25 1.53
C LEU A 114 36.03 -53.78 1.37
N ASN A 115 37.10 -54.53 1.65
CA ASN A 115 37.08 -56.00 1.58
C ASN A 115 36.20 -56.64 2.68
N TYR A 116 35.92 -55.93 3.78
CA TYR A 116 34.97 -56.38 4.80
C TYR A 116 33.49 -56.21 4.38
N LEU A 117 33.21 -55.50 3.28
CA LEU A 117 31.87 -55.28 2.78
C LEU A 117 31.46 -56.30 1.71
N SER A 118 30.22 -56.79 1.80
CA SER A 118 29.64 -57.64 0.76
C SER A 118 29.54 -56.89 -0.58
N PRO A 119 29.49 -57.59 -1.74
CA PRO A 119 29.31 -56.92 -3.03
C PRO A 119 28.07 -56.02 -3.09
N SER A 120 26.98 -56.41 -2.43
CA SER A 120 25.75 -55.62 -2.32
C SER A 120 25.92 -54.37 -1.46
N ASP A 121 26.65 -54.44 -0.34
CA ASP A 121 26.90 -53.27 0.53
C ASP A 121 27.86 -52.30 -0.15
N ARG A 122 28.85 -52.82 -0.88
CA ARG A 122 29.76 -52.04 -1.72
C ARG A 122 29.06 -51.27 -2.82
N ALA A 123 27.97 -51.81 -3.38
CA ALA A 123 27.16 -51.12 -4.40
C ALA A 123 26.33 -49.95 -3.86
N LEU A 124 26.25 -49.75 -2.53
CA LEU A 124 25.55 -48.63 -1.90
C LEU A 124 26.36 -47.33 -1.91
N ILE A 125 27.68 -47.40 -2.11
CA ILE A 125 28.60 -46.27 -1.96
C ILE A 125 28.63 -45.43 -3.26
N ASP A 126 28.28 -44.14 -3.18
CA ASP A 126 28.42 -43.22 -4.33
C ASP A 126 29.86 -42.69 -4.42
N TYR A 127 30.45 -42.33 -3.27
CA TYR A 127 31.76 -41.67 -3.20
C TYR A 127 32.67 -42.26 -2.10
N LEU A 128 33.96 -42.36 -2.41
CA LEU A 128 35.00 -42.67 -1.43
C LEU A 128 35.77 -41.39 -1.08
N GLU A 129 35.77 -41.05 0.20
CA GLU A 129 36.57 -39.95 0.73
C GLU A 129 37.99 -40.41 1.10
N GLY A 130 38.98 -39.55 0.85
CA GLY A 130 40.38 -39.84 1.12
C GLY A 130 40.84 -39.51 2.55
N PRO A 131 42.16 -39.34 2.76
CA PRO A 131 42.73 -39.07 4.09
C PRO A 131 42.43 -37.64 4.57
N ASN A 132 42.45 -37.44 5.88
CA ASN A 132 42.49 -36.12 6.53
C ASN A 132 43.81 -35.94 7.32
N GLU A 133 43.98 -34.79 7.96
CA GLU A 133 45.24 -34.34 8.58
C GLU A 133 45.57 -34.96 9.95
N GLY A 134 44.68 -35.77 10.54
CA GLY A 134 44.80 -36.25 11.93
C GLY A 134 46.03 -37.11 12.24
N ASN A 135 46.90 -37.31 11.26
CA ASN A 135 48.04 -38.22 11.26
C ASN A 135 49.32 -37.58 10.64
N ASN A 136 49.43 -36.25 10.55
CA ASN A 136 50.53 -35.48 9.91
C ASN A 136 50.62 -35.53 8.37
N THR A 137 49.71 -36.24 7.69
CA THR A 137 49.66 -36.33 6.22
C THR A 137 49.52 -34.95 5.57
N PRO A 138 50.33 -34.58 4.55
CA PRO A 138 50.19 -33.30 3.87
C PRO A 138 48.87 -33.19 3.09
N THR A 139 48.20 -32.06 3.24
CA THR A 139 46.92 -31.72 2.61
C THR A 139 46.99 -30.31 1.99
N LEU A 140 45.84 -29.74 1.61
CA LEU A 140 45.76 -28.38 1.08
C LEU A 140 46.19 -27.35 2.12
N GLY A 141 47.41 -26.84 1.99
CA GLY A 141 47.96 -25.79 2.83
C GLY A 141 48.37 -26.20 4.25
N TYR A 142 48.43 -27.51 4.55
CA TYR A 142 48.84 -28.06 5.85
C TYR A 142 49.84 -29.22 5.68
N PRO A 143 50.88 -29.38 6.53
CA PRO A 143 51.24 -28.51 7.65
C PRO A 143 51.69 -27.11 7.21
N ASN A 144 51.42 -26.11 8.06
CA ASN A 144 51.40 -24.69 7.69
C ASN A 144 52.48 -23.83 8.40
N ASN A 145 53.59 -24.43 8.84
CA ASN A 145 54.65 -23.74 9.60
C ASN A 145 55.26 -22.54 8.84
N THR A 146 55.25 -22.57 7.50
CA THR A 146 55.54 -21.42 6.62
C THR A 146 54.66 -21.50 5.36
N PRO A 147 54.39 -20.38 4.66
CA PRO A 147 53.66 -20.40 3.39
C PRO A 147 54.31 -21.29 2.32
N GLN A 148 55.66 -21.34 2.31
CA GLN A 148 56.40 -22.21 1.39
C GLN A 148 56.15 -23.70 1.66
N GLN A 149 56.09 -24.12 2.94
CA GLN A 149 55.78 -25.49 3.31
C GLN A 149 54.31 -25.83 3.03
N ALA A 150 53.37 -24.91 3.28
CA ALA A 150 51.96 -25.07 2.93
C ALA A 150 51.73 -25.25 1.41
N LEU A 151 52.49 -24.51 0.58
CA LEU A 151 52.49 -24.70 -0.87
C LEU A 151 53.08 -26.07 -1.27
N GLN A 152 54.19 -26.49 -0.67
CA GLN A 152 54.78 -27.83 -0.88
C GLN A 152 53.80 -28.95 -0.49
N SER A 153 53.05 -28.81 0.60
CA SER A 153 52.01 -29.75 1.00
C SER A 153 50.90 -29.86 -0.04
N SER A 154 50.47 -28.73 -0.60
CA SER A 154 49.45 -28.70 -1.64
C SER A 154 49.93 -29.35 -2.95
N GLN A 155 51.21 -29.18 -3.29
CA GLN A 155 51.88 -29.85 -4.42
C GLN A 155 52.00 -31.37 -4.19
N TRP A 156 52.39 -31.80 -2.98
CA TRP A 156 52.46 -33.21 -2.59
C TRP A 156 51.07 -33.85 -2.64
N PHE A 157 50.06 -33.19 -2.07
CA PHE A 157 48.68 -33.66 -2.03
C PHE A 157 48.07 -33.76 -3.43
N ASN A 158 48.42 -32.84 -4.34
CA ASN A 158 48.06 -32.95 -5.76
C ASN A 158 48.66 -34.22 -6.41
N GLN A 159 49.94 -34.52 -6.16
CA GLN A 159 50.57 -35.74 -6.68
C GLN A 159 49.99 -37.01 -6.05
N PHE A 160 49.64 -36.97 -4.77
CA PHE A 160 48.96 -38.08 -4.08
C PHE A 160 47.59 -38.35 -4.71
N TRP A 161 46.76 -37.31 -4.87
CA TRP A 161 45.41 -37.45 -5.42
C TRP A 161 45.37 -37.80 -6.91
N THR A 162 46.33 -37.32 -7.72
CA THR A 162 46.43 -37.72 -9.13
C THR A 162 46.79 -39.21 -9.32
N ASN A 163 47.38 -39.83 -8.30
CA ASN A 163 47.68 -41.25 -8.24
C ASN A 163 46.60 -42.09 -7.52
N LEU A 164 45.87 -41.52 -6.55
CA LEU A 164 44.80 -42.20 -5.83
C LEU A 164 43.50 -42.27 -6.66
N THR A 165 43.13 -41.20 -7.35
CA THR A 165 41.89 -41.12 -8.15
C THR A 165 41.75 -42.26 -9.18
N PRO A 166 42.78 -42.62 -9.98
CA PRO A 166 42.69 -43.76 -10.89
C PRO A 166 42.42 -45.11 -10.19
N LYS A 167 42.87 -45.28 -8.94
CA LYS A 167 42.67 -46.52 -8.17
C LYS A 167 41.24 -46.64 -7.67
N ILE A 168 40.67 -45.54 -7.17
CA ILE A 168 39.26 -45.40 -6.79
C ILE A 168 38.36 -45.74 -7.99
N LEU A 169 38.69 -45.22 -9.18
CA LEU A 169 37.94 -45.46 -10.41
C LEU A 169 38.05 -46.90 -10.93
N ALA A 170 39.25 -47.48 -10.88
CA ALA A 170 39.46 -48.88 -11.26
C ALA A 170 38.66 -49.87 -10.39
N ALA A 171 38.30 -49.46 -9.16
CA ALA A 171 37.43 -50.21 -8.26
C ALA A 171 35.92 -49.91 -8.44
N GLY A 172 35.54 -49.02 -9.38
CA GLY A 172 34.15 -48.69 -9.70
C GLY A 172 33.54 -47.54 -8.88
N TYR A 173 34.35 -46.79 -8.14
CA TYR A 173 33.88 -45.70 -7.27
C TYR A 173 34.26 -44.31 -7.81
N LYS A 174 33.65 -43.28 -7.25
CA LYS A 174 33.97 -41.88 -7.53
C LYS A 174 34.77 -41.26 -6.37
N PRO A 175 35.76 -40.40 -6.65
CA PRO A 175 36.52 -39.74 -5.59
C PRO A 175 35.74 -38.60 -4.94
N CYS A 176 35.85 -38.49 -3.63
CA CYS A 176 35.53 -37.30 -2.84
C CYS A 176 36.85 -36.80 -2.22
N LEU A 177 37.39 -35.70 -2.76
CA LEU A 177 38.78 -35.28 -2.50
C LEU A 177 38.90 -33.88 -1.91
N ALA A 178 40.07 -33.56 -1.37
CA ALA A 178 40.42 -32.26 -0.76
C ALA A 178 39.98 -32.03 0.70
N SER A 179 39.58 -33.08 1.42
CA SER A 179 39.33 -33.03 2.87
C SER A 179 40.54 -32.46 3.63
N ILE A 180 40.29 -31.52 4.54
CA ILE A 180 41.25 -30.92 5.48
C ILE A 180 40.65 -31.06 6.88
N ALA A 181 41.40 -31.42 7.93
CA ALA A 181 40.78 -31.96 9.14
C ALA A 181 39.95 -30.93 9.90
N VAL A 182 40.61 -29.91 10.44
CA VAL A 182 39.99 -28.73 11.05
C VAL A 182 41.03 -27.60 10.98
N GLY A 183 40.63 -26.44 10.47
CA GLY A 183 41.53 -25.29 10.35
C GLY A 183 41.78 -24.94 8.89
N ASN A 184 41.43 -23.71 8.54
CA ASN A 184 41.58 -23.22 7.18
C ASN A 184 43.05 -23.05 6.79
N PRO A 185 43.41 -23.18 5.50
CA PRO A 185 44.77 -22.91 5.04
C PRO A 185 45.24 -21.53 5.51
N GLY A 186 46.37 -21.52 6.22
CA GLY A 186 46.93 -20.32 6.84
C GLY A 186 47.72 -19.44 5.86
N GLY A 187 47.79 -18.15 6.15
CA GLY A 187 48.46 -17.15 5.31
C GLY A 187 47.51 -16.10 4.77
N SER A 188 48.02 -15.27 3.86
CA SER A 188 47.25 -14.26 3.12
C SER A 188 46.33 -14.90 2.09
N THR A 189 45.35 -14.13 1.58
CA THR A 189 44.47 -14.57 0.49
C THR A 189 45.27 -15.06 -0.73
N SER A 190 46.38 -14.40 -1.07
CA SER A 190 47.30 -14.81 -2.15
C SER A 190 47.99 -16.15 -1.86
N ASP A 191 48.37 -16.42 -0.62
CA ASP A 191 48.98 -17.70 -0.24
C ASP A 191 47.96 -18.83 -0.43
N VAL A 192 46.74 -18.65 0.10
CA VAL A 192 45.63 -19.62 -0.05
C VAL A 192 45.30 -19.87 -1.52
N GLN A 193 45.26 -18.84 -2.36
CA GLN A 193 45.07 -18.97 -3.81
C GLN A 193 46.21 -19.78 -4.47
N SER A 194 47.47 -19.61 -4.03
CA SER A 194 48.60 -20.40 -4.54
C SER A 194 48.48 -21.89 -4.19
N TYR A 195 47.99 -22.21 -2.99
CA TYR A 195 47.75 -23.60 -2.55
C TYR A 195 46.65 -24.25 -3.39
N LEU A 196 45.54 -23.54 -3.61
CA LEU A 196 44.42 -23.98 -4.46
C LEU A 196 44.89 -24.20 -5.91
N ALA A 197 45.68 -23.28 -6.47
CA ALA A 197 46.24 -23.40 -7.81
C ALA A 197 47.13 -24.65 -7.98
N ALA A 198 47.95 -24.98 -6.98
CA ALA A 198 48.79 -26.18 -7.00
C ALA A 198 47.97 -27.49 -7.02
N PHE A 199 46.72 -27.46 -6.54
CA PHE A 199 45.82 -28.62 -6.44
C PHE A 199 44.83 -28.77 -7.62
N VAL A 200 44.74 -27.78 -8.51
CA VAL A 200 43.87 -27.80 -9.70
C VAL A 200 44.00 -29.07 -10.58
N PRO A 201 45.19 -29.66 -10.82
CA PRO A 201 45.30 -30.87 -11.64
C PRO A 201 44.54 -32.07 -11.07
N ALA A 202 44.64 -32.30 -9.74
CA ALA A 202 43.88 -33.33 -9.04
C ALA A 202 42.36 -33.08 -9.11
N LEU A 203 41.93 -31.83 -8.90
CA LEU A 203 40.52 -31.42 -9.03
C LEU A 203 39.96 -31.70 -10.43
N ARG A 204 40.72 -31.35 -11.48
CA ARG A 204 40.33 -31.62 -12.89
C ARG A 204 40.17 -33.12 -13.16
N GLN A 205 41.10 -33.94 -12.69
CA GLN A 205 41.03 -35.39 -12.86
C GLN A 205 39.82 -36.00 -12.13
N ALA A 206 39.56 -35.54 -10.90
CA ALA A 206 38.39 -35.98 -10.13
C ALA A 206 37.06 -35.48 -10.72
N ASN A 207 37.00 -34.25 -11.24
CA ASN A 207 35.81 -33.72 -11.92
C ASN A 207 35.50 -34.51 -13.19
N ALA A 208 36.52 -34.79 -14.02
CA ALA A 208 36.39 -35.63 -15.22
C ALA A 208 35.94 -37.07 -14.88
N ALA A 209 36.23 -37.54 -13.67
CA ALA A 209 35.79 -38.81 -13.13
C ALA A 209 34.36 -38.80 -12.53
N GLY A 210 33.66 -37.66 -12.56
CA GLY A 210 32.37 -37.48 -11.93
C GLY A 210 32.41 -37.50 -10.39
N GLY A 211 33.59 -37.20 -9.82
CA GLY A 211 33.83 -37.02 -8.39
C GLY A 211 33.41 -35.64 -7.87
N VAL A 212 33.65 -35.41 -6.59
CA VAL A 212 33.18 -34.23 -5.86
C VAL A 212 34.28 -33.63 -4.96
N TRP A 213 34.21 -32.31 -4.78
CA TRP A 213 35.02 -31.61 -3.79
C TRP A 213 34.55 -31.93 -2.37
N SER A 214 35.48 -32.24 -1.48
CA SER A 214 35.31 -32.36 -0.03
C SER A 214 35.91 -31.17 0.71
N TYR A 215 35.18 -30.58 1.66
CA TYR A 215 35.69 -29.53 2.55
C TYR A 215 35.03 -29.66 3.92
N HIS A 216 35.75 -29.30 4.99
CA HIS A 216 35.23 -29.34 6.36
C HIS A 216 34.94 -27.91 6.83
N SER A 217 33.66 -27.58 7.04
CA SER A 217 33.16 -26.21 7.18
C SER A 217 32.71 -25.87 8.61
N TYR A 218 33.64 -25.96 9.56
CA TYR A 218 33.37 -25.67 10.97
C TYR A 218 33.32 -24.17 11.27
N THR A 219 32.58 -23.80 12.32
CA THR A 219 32.61 -22.47 12.95
C THR A 219 32.96 -22.55 14.43
N ILE A 220 33.55 -21.49 14.96
CA ILE A 220 33.93 -21.35 16.38
C ILE A 220 32.90 -20.50 17.14
N ASN A 221 32.33 -19.49 16.47
CA ASN A 221 31.45 -18.50 17.08
C ASN A 221 29.97 -18.68 16.69
N TYR A 222 29.66 -19.54 15.71
CA TYR A 222 28.31 -19.91 15.24
C TYR A 222 27.34 -18.73 15.17
N THR A 223 27.84 -17.67 14.55
CA THR A 223 27.09 -16.43 14.36
C THR A 223 26.18 -16.54 13.15
N THR A 224 25.20 -15.66 13.04
CA THR A 224 24.43 -15.45 11.80
C THR A 224 24.96 -14.29 10.95
N ASP A 225 26.09 -13.68 11.35
CA ASP A 225 26.76 -12.64 10.59
C ASP A 225 27.54 -13.26 9.42
N THR A 226 27.03 -13.03 8.20
CA THR A 226 27.66 -13.53 6.97
C THR A 226 29.06 -12.98 6.75
N ALA A 227 29.41 -11.78 7.26
CA ALA A 227 30.75 -11.23 7.13
C ALA A 227 31.77 -11.98 8.01
N THR A 228 31.36 -12.36 9.22
CA THR A 228 32.15 -13.22 10.13
C THR A 228 32.23 -14.65 9.59
N GLU A 229 31.11 -15.27 9.27
CA GLU A 229 31.05 -16.68 8.84
C GLU A 229 31.67 -16.95 7.46
N PHE A 230 31.85 -15.91 6.62
CA PHE A 230 32.63 -15.99 5.39
C PHE A 230 34.10 -16.41 5.60
N TRP A 231 34.61 -16.34 6.84
CA TRP A 231 35.93 -16.82 7.23
C TRP A 231 35.92 -18.20 7.93
N TYR A 232 34.72 -18.71 8.24
CA TYR A 232 34.44 -19.96 8.95
C TYR A 232 33.54 -20.88 8.11
N SER A 233 32.28 -21.08 8.51
CA SER A 233 31.36 -22.05 7.89
C SER A 233 31.05 -21.78 6.41
N LEU A 234 31.09 -20.52 5.97
CA LEU A 234 30.85 -20.12 4.58
C LEU A 234 32.13 -19.94 3.75
N ARG A 235 33.32 -20.26 4.29
CA ARG A 235 34.60 -19.98 3.61
C ARG A 235 34.77 -20.73 2.28
N TYR A 236 34.04 -21.80 2.03
CA TYR A 236 34.00 -22.47 0.72
C TYR A 236 33.61 -21.51 -0.42
N ARG A 237 32.83 -20.45 -0.14
CA ARG A 237 32.51 -19.37 -1.09
C ARG A 237 33.76 -18.62 -1.56
N GLN A 238 34.81 -18.48 -0.74
CA GLN A 238 36.10 -17.91 -1.15
C GLN A 238 36.77 -18.78 -2.20
N PHE A 239 36.78 -20.11 -1.97
CA PHE A 239 37.39 -21.07 -2.89
C PHE A 239 36.61 -21.10 -4.21
N TYR A 240 35.28 -21.21 -4.16
CA TYR A 240 34.43 -21.16 -5.36
C TYR A 240 34.60 -19.86 -6.16
N SER A 241 34.66 -18.69 -5.49
CA SER A 241 34.91 -17.40 -6.15
C SER A 241 36.28 -17.35 -6.85
N TYR A 242 37.30 -17.99 -6.27
CA TYR A 242 38.60 -18.13 -6.92
C TYR A 242 38.55 -19.05 -8.15
N PHE A 243 37.85 -20.18 -8.11
CA PHE A 243 37.68 -21.03 -9.30
C PHE A 243 36.84 -20.35 -10.38
N ALA A 244 35.77 -19.66 -10.02
CA ALA A 244 34.95 -18.91 -10.97
C ALA A 244 35.73 -17.82 -11.72
N SER A 245 36.78 -17.26 -11.11
CA SER A 245 37.62 -16.23 -11.72
C SER A 245 38.88 -16.78 -12.42
N ALA A 246 39.55 -17.79 -11.86
CA ALA A 246 40.85 -18.28 -12.36
C ALA A 246 40.79 -19.64 -13.08
N TYR A 247 39.79 -20.49 -12.78
CA TYR A 247 39.66 -21.86 -13.31
C TYR A 247 38.18 -22.20 -13.58
N PRO A 248 37.51 -21.47 -14.49
CA PRO A 248 36.05 -21.56 -14.65
C PRO A 248 35.56 -22.97 -15.04
N ASP A 249 36.43 -23.80 -15.63
CA ASP A 249 36.13 -25.22 -15.92
C ASP A 249 35.82 -26.07 -14.67
N LEU A 250 36.25 -25.63 -13.48
CA LEU A 250 35.97 -26.29 -12.20
C LEU A 250 34.66 -25.83 -11.53
N THR A 251 33.98 -24.79 -12.02
CA THR A 251 32.72 -24.31 -11.43
C THR A 251 31.57 -25.32 -11.50
N ASN A 252 31.64 -26.26 -12.46
CA ASN A 252 30.69 -27.35 -12.59
C ASN A 252 30.99 -28.55 -11.65
N MET A 253 32.12 -28.53 -10.94
CA MET A 253 32.47 -29.61 -10.01
C MET A 253 31.61 -29.51 -8.74
N PRO A 254 30.80 -30.54 -8.40
CA PRO A 254 29.94 -30.46 -7.23
C PRO A 254 30.77 -30.53 -5.95
N MET A 255 30.32 -29.84 -4.91
CA MET A 255 30.94 -29.84 -3.58
C MET A 255 30.05 -30.56 -2.56
N ILE A 256 30.68 -31.21 -1.60
CA ILE A 256 30.08 -31.72 -0.36
C ILE A 256 30.89 -31.15 0.80
N LEU A 257 30.21 -30.57 1.80
CA LEU A 257 30.85 -30.24 3.07
C LEU A 257 30.81 -31.52 3.91
N THR A 258 31.87 -32.32 3.86
CA THR A 258 31.84 -33.68 4.42
C THR A 258 31.95 -33.69 5.94
N GLU A 259 32.35 -32.57 6.57
CA GLU A 259 32.24 -32.34 8.00
C GLU A 259 31.87 -30.86 8.23
N GLY A 260 31.15 -30.55 9.30
CA GLY A 260 30.70 -29.20 9.64
C GLY A 260 29.98 -29.17 10.98
N GLY A 261 29.64 -27.98 11.48
CA GLY A 261 29.10 -27.79 12.82
C GLY A 261 29.90 -26.78 13.63
N VAL A 262 29.78 -26.82 14.95
CA VAL A 262 30.42 -25.89 15.89
C VAL A 262 31.36 -26.65 16.82
N ASP A 263 32.68 -26.49 16.69
CA ASP A 263 33.62 -27.00 17.69
C ASP A 263 35.04 -26.40 17.63
N GLU A 264 35.78 -26.72 18.69
CA GLU A 264 37.23 -26.66 18.89
C GLU A 264 37.60 -27.85 19.82
N ASN A 265 38.75 -28.51 19.69
CA ASN A 265 39.05 -29.77 20.39
C ASN A 265 38.74 -29.76 21.91
N GLY A 266 37.75 -30.54 22.37
CA GLY A 266 37.31 -30.57 23.77
C GLY A 266 36.18 -31.55 24.11
N THR A 267 35.37 -31.21 25.13
CA THR A 267 34.20 -31.95 25.62
C THR A 267 32.95 -31.07 25.57
N PRO A 268 31.71 -31.59 25.68
CA PRO A 268 30.47 -30.79 25.78
C PRO A 268 30.46 -29.69 26.84
N THR A 269 31.35 -29.77 27.83
CA THR A 269 31.49 -28.84 28.96
C THR A 269 32.66 -27.87 28.81
N THR A 270 33.46 -27.99 27.74
CA THR A 270 34.65 -27.16 27.47
C THR A 270 34.71 -26.64 26.04
N SER A 271 33.95 -27.25 25.11
CA SER A 271 33.80 -26.85 23.73
C SER A 271 32.53 -27.47 23.11
N GLY A 272 32.39 -27.38 21.79
CA GLY A 272 31.20 -27.82 21.06
C GLY A 272 30.07 -26.81 21.10
N TRP A 273 29.00 -27.12 20.38
CA TRP A 273 27.77 -26.31 20.42
C TRP A 273 27.14 -26.27 21.81
N GLN A 274 27.27 -27.37 22.58
CA GLN A 274 26.69 -27.53 23.93
C GLN A 274 27.36 -26.67 25.01
N TYR A 275 28.66 -26.43 24.90
CA TYR A 275 29.38 -25.53 25.81
C TYR A 275 29.01 -24.07 25.54
N ARG A 276 28.85 -23.72 24.26
CA ARG A 276 28.72 -22.33 23.82
C ARG A 276 27.27 -21.83 23.92
N GLY A 277 26.29 -22.71 23.74
CA GLY A 277 24.87 -22.35 23.86
C GLY A 277 23.90 -23.53 24.01
N THR A 278 22.62 -23.21 23.91
CA THR A 278 21.50 -24.14 24.04
C THR A 278 21.21 -24.90 22.73
N ALA A 279 20.45 -25.98 22.84
CA ALA A 279 19.95 -26.73 21.67
C ALA A 279 19.17 -25.82 20.70
N ASP A 280 18.33 -24.92 21.20
CA ASP A 280 17.54 -23.99 20.40
C ASP A 280 18.43 -22.91 19.72
N GLU A 281 19.58 -22.57 20.28
CA GLU A 281 20.57 -21.70 19.62
C GLU A 281 21.28 -22.41 18.49
N TYR A 282 21.70 -23.66 18.71
CA TYR A 282 22.36 -24.45 17.66
C TYR A 282 21.41 -24.82 16.52
N GLN A 283 20.16 -25.19 16.83
CA GLN A 283 19.11 -25.46 15.82
C GLN A 283 18.83 -24.21 14.95
N ARG A 284 18.78 -23.02 15.56
CA ARG A 284 18.63 -21.75 14.82
C ARG A 284 19.84 -21.46 13.93
N TRP A 285 21.06 -21.71 14.42
CA TRP A 285 22.26 -21.58 13.59
C TRP A 285 22.27 -22.58 12.43
N LEU A 286 21.93 -23.85 12.67
CA LEU A 286 21.85 -24.89 11.63
C LEU A 286 20.85 -24.51 10.53
N ASN A 287 19.68 -23.98 10.89
CA ASN A 287 18.72 -23.49 9.89
C ASN A 287 19.25 -22.29 9.10
N TRP A 288 19.85 -21.31 9.78
CA TRP A 288 20.49 -20.18 9.10
C TRP A 288 21.58 -20.68 8.12
N PHE A 289 22.42 -21.61 8.56
CA PHE A 289 23.50 -22.17 7.76
C PHE A 289 22.95 -22.94 6.55
N ASP A 290 21.87 -23.70 6.72
CA ASP A 290 21.17 -24.34 5.61
C ASP A 290 20.60 -23.32 4.61
N SER A 291 19.99 -22.23 5.10
CA SER A 291 19.47 -21.15 4.23
C SER A 291 20.58 -20.46 3.43
N GLN A 292 21.80 -20.39 3.96
CA GLN A 292 22.98 -19.93 3.22
C GLN A 292 23.40 -20.96 2.19
N MET A 293 23.62 -22.22 2.59
CA MET A 293 24.00 -23.30 1.68
C MET A 293 22.99 -23.49 0.53
N GLN A 294 21.69 -23.31 0.77
CA GLN A 294 20.65 -23.45 -0.26
C GLN A 294 20.81 -22.46 -1.43
N GLN A 295 21.44 -21.29 -1.21
CA GLN A 295 21.75 -20.32 -2.27
C GLN A 295 22.86 -20.80 -3.23
N ASP A 296 23.76 -21.66 -2.76
CA ASP A 296 24.95 -22.10 -3.49
C ASP A 296 24.67 -23.37 -4.31
N SER A 297 24.22 -23.23 -5.56
CA SER A 297 23.79 -24.35 -6.42
C SER A 297 24.84 -25.45 -6.66
N TYR A 298 26.13 -25.11 -6.58
CA TYR A 298 27.26 -26.05 -6.72
C TYR A 298 27.46 -26.96 -5.49
N LEU A 299 26.82 -26.65 -4.35
CA LEU A 299 26.92 -27.43 -3.12
C LEU A 299 25.78 -28.44 -2.99
N LEU A 300 26.11 -29.73 -2.86
CA LEU A 300 25.15 -30.84 -2.75
C LEU A 300 24.57 -31.02 -1.33
N GLY A 301 25.38 -30.76 -0.30
CA GLY A 301 25.00 -30.95 1.10
C GLY A 301 26.16 -30.76 2.07
N CYS A 302 25.83 -30.69 3.37
CA CYS A 302 26.76 -30.69 4.49
C CYS A 302 26.40 -31.79 5.49
N THR A 303 27.35 -32.68 5.78
CA THR A 303 27.21 -33.70 6.84
C THR A 303 27.81 -33.17 8.12
N ILE A 304 26.94 -32.77 9.06
CA ILE A 304 27.33 -32.24 10.36
C ILE A 304 28.01 -33.34 11.19
N PHE A 305 29.14 -33.01 11.80
CA PHE A 305 29.89 -33.86 12.71
C PHE A 305 29.30 -33.67 14.12
N GLU A 306 28.82 -34.69 14.84
CA GLU A 306 28.63 -36.10 14.44
C GLU A 306 27.51 -36.80 15.24
N ILE A 307 27.18 -38.04 14.85
CA ILE A 307 26.15 -38.82 15.54
C ILE A 307 26.45 -40.33 15.54
N GLY A 308 25.95 -41.05 16.55
CA GLY A 308 26.09 -42.50 16.69
C GLY A 308 26.66 -42.91 18.04
N ASN A 309 27.99 -42.87 18.19
CA ASN A 309 28.67 -43.15 19.47
C ASN A 309 29.95 -42.28 19.66
N PRO A 310 29.80 -40.95 19.80
CA PRO A 310 30.92 -40.00 19.82
C PRO A 310 31.82 -40.11 21.07
N GLU A 311 31.24 -40.48 22.22
CA GLU A 311 31.97 -40.61 23.49
C GLU A 311 33.12 -41.62 23.39
N SER A 312 32.90 -42.72 22.66
CA SER A 312 33.84 -43.85 22.58
C SER A 312 35.17 -43.54 21.89
N TRP A 313 35.23 -42.46 21.09
CA TRP A 313 36.39 -42.08 20.28
C TRP A 313 36.96 -40.70 20.64
N GLY A 314 36.40 -40.03 21.66
CA GLY A 314 36.95 -38.77 22.20
C GLY A 314 36.47 -37.50 21.48
N TRP A 315 35.35 -37.56 20.76
CA TRP A 315 34.73 -36.40 20.09
C TRP A 315 33.34 -35.99 20.65
N PRO A 316 33.06 -36.10 21.97
CA PRO A 316 31.71 -35.88 22.49
C PRO A 316 31.20 -34.43 22.31
N SER A 317 32.08 -33.44 22.11
CA SER A 317 31.72 -32.03 21.85
C SER A 317 30.82 -31.83 20.61
N PHE A 318 30.84 -32.78 19.69
CA PHE A 318 30.13 -32.74 18.41
C PHE A 318 28.75 -33.41 18.43
N ASP A 319 28.32 -34.02 19.53
CA ASP A 319 27.15 -34.93 19.55
C ASP A 319 25.84 -34.26 19.08
N LEU A 320 25.16 -34.90 18.11
CA LEU A 320 23.88 -34.50 17.56
C LEU A 320 22.67 -35.27 18.12
N GLU A 321 22.85 -36.32 18.95
CA GLU A 321 21.72 -37.04 19.57
C GLU A 321 20.70 -36.11 20.24
N PRO A 322 21.10 -35.06 21.00
CA PRO A 322 20.15 -34.15 21.65
C PRO A 322 19.23 -33.38 20.69
N ILE A 323 19.60 -33.25 19.41
CA ILE A 323 18.83 -32.51 18.39
C ILE A 323 18.36 -33.40 17.23
N ALA A 324 18.65 -34.71 17.23
CA ALA A 324 18.34 -35.59 16.11
C ALA A 324 16.82 -35.69 15.80
N GLY A 325 15.97 -35.57 16.83
CA GLY A 325 14.52 -35.48 16.66
C GLY A 325 14.06 -34.18 15.98
N TRP A 326 14.75 -33.06 16.22
CA TRP A 326 14.54 -31.81 15.49
C TRP A 326 15.03 -31.95 14.05
N MET A 327 16.25 -32.48 13.85
CA MET A 327 16.85 -32.65 12.52
C MET A 327 15.94 -33.47 11.60
N LYS A 328 15.34 -34.57 12.08
CA LYS A 328 14.34 -35.34 11.33
C LYS A 328 13.22 -34.47 10.77
N ASN A 329 12.56 -33.71 11.65
CA ASN A 329 11.41 -32.88 11.28
C ASN A 329 11.82 -31.74 10.34
N TYR A 330 12.98 -31.13 10.60
CA TYR A 330 13.55 -30.07 9.76
C TYR A 330 13.94 -30.58 8.37
N LEU A 331 14.53 -31.76 8.24
CA LEU A 331 14.87 -32.35 6.94
C LEU A 331 13.62 -32.70 6.12
N ILE A 332 12.52 -33.10 6.75
CA ILE A 332 11.22 -33.32 6.07
C ILE A 332 10.62 -31.98 5.62
N THR A 333 10.57 -31.00 6.52
CA THR A 333 9.97 -29.68 6.30
C THR A 333 10.89 -28.58 6.87
N PRO A 334 11.81 -28.03 6.06
CA PRO A 334 12.70 -26.97 6.53
C PRO A 334 11.91 -25.74 6.93
N GLY A 335 12.06 -25.30 8.18
CA GLY A 335 11.37 -24.14 8.72
C GLY A 335 12.10 -22.84 8.38
N ALA A 336 11.39 -21.81 7.94
CA ALA A 336 11.99 -20.53 7.59
C ALA A 336 12.11 -19.57 8.80
N PRO A 337 13.22 -18.80 8.92
CA PRO A 337 13.23 -17.59 9.73
C PRO A 337 12.14 -16.60 9.28
N PRO A 338 11.77 -15.61 10.11
CA PRO A 338 10.81 -14.58 9.70
C PRO A 338 11.33 -13.77 8.51
N PRO A 339 10.45 -13.15 7.70
CA PRO A 339 10.88 -12.16 6.72
C PRO A 339 11.58 -10.98 7.39
N VAL A 340 12.42 -10.31 6.61
CA VAL A 340 13.09 -9.07 7.01
C VAL A 340 12.04 -8.02 7.42
N PRO A 341 12.12 -7.44 8.63
CA PRO A 341 11.19 -6.39 9.03
C PRO A 341 11.27 -5.15 8.15
N SER A 342 10.12 -4.52 7.97
CA SER A 342 9.92 -3.37 7.09
C SER A 342 9.34 -2.18 7.83
N GLY A 343 9.21 -1.04 7.14
CA GLY A 343 8.53 0.14 7.70
C GLY A 343 9.10 0.63 9.04
N ILE A 344 10.40 0.42 9.27
CA ILE A 344 11.08 0.90 10.47
C ILE A 344 11.16 2.42 10.46
N VAL A 345 10.72 3.04 11.55
CA VAL A 345 10.70 4.47 11.81
C VAL A 345 11.40 4.72 13.13
N ALA A 346 12.19 5.79 13.20
CA ALA A 346 12.84 6.25 14.43
C ALA A 346 12.39 7.69 14.73
N VAL A 347 11.75 7.88 15.89
CA VAL A 347 11.27 9.18 16.36
C VAL A 347 12.21 9.69 17.46
N PRO A 348 12.89 10.83 17.27
CA PRO A 348 13.77 11.40 18.29
C PRO A 348 12.98 12.05 19.43
N ALA A 349 13.54 12.00 20.63
CA ALA A 349 13.10 12.75 21.80
C ALA A 349 14.33 13.13 22.66
N ASN A 350 14.09 13.77 23.80
CA ASN A 350 15.16 14.25 24.68
C ASN A 350 15.83 13.10 25.43
N GLY A 351 17.05 12.75 25.04
CA GLY A 351 17.77 11.59 25.58
C GLY A 351 17.12 10.24 25.24
N SER A 352 16.26 10.19 24.22
CA SER A 352 15.66 8.93 23.77
C SER A 352 15.32 8.88 22.28
N VAL A 353 15.18 7.67 21.75
CA VAL A 353 14.63 7.38 20.42
C VAL A 353 13.54 6.33 20.58
N THR A 354 12.33 6.61 20.11
CA THR A 354 11.29 5.60 19.97
C THR A 354 11.30 5.04 18.55
N LEU A 355 11.69 3.79 18.43
CA LEU A 355 11.56 3.00 17.21
C LEU A 355 10.16 2.41 17.13
N SER A 356 9.62 2.31 15.92
CA SER A 356 8.48 1.45 15.58
C SER A 356 8.73 0.81 14.22
N TRP A 357 8.16 -0.37 13.98
CA TRP A 357 8.30 -1.08 12.70
C TRP A 357 7.06 -1.91 12.37
N THR A 358 6.92 -2.27 11.09
CA THR A 358 5.80 -3.05 10.59
C THR A 358 6.26 -4.35 9.93
N ASN A 359 5.55 -5.44 10.22
CA ASN A 359 5.73 -6.69 9.50
C ASN A 359 4.37 -7.27 9.11
N PRO A 360 4.15 -7.63 7.82
CA PRO A 360 3.03 -8.46 7.42
C PRO A 360 3.06 -9.84 8.13
N PRO A 361 1.96 -10.62 8.10
CA PRO A 361 1.76 -11.76 8.98
C PRO A 361 2.59 -13.00 8.60
N LEU A 362 3.88 -12.99 8.94
CA LEU A 362 4.80 -14.13 8.87
C LEU A 362 5.66 -14.23 10.13
N ASN A 363 4.98 -14.58 11.23
CA ASN A 363 5.48 -15.33 12.39
C ASN A 363 6.92 -15.08 12.90
N PRO A 364 7.32 -13.84 13.27
CA PRO A 364 8.31 -13.64 14.31
C PRO A 364 7.63 -13.90 15.67
N THR A 365 8.29 -14.67 16.52
CA THR A 365 7.92 -14.85 17.94
C THR A 365 8.34 -13.62 18.75
N THR A 366 9.53 -13.08 18.48
CA THR A 366 10.07 -11.86 19.09
C THR A 366 10.89 -11.03 18.08
N TRP A 367 11.38 -9.87 18.48
CA TRP A 367 12.31 -9.04 17.72
C TRP A 367 13.61 -8.75 18.48
N SER A 368 14.68 -8.53 17.72
CA SER A 368 15.92 -7.93 18.21
C SER A 368 16.12 -6.55 17.58
N VAL A 369 16.60 -5.59 18.38
CA VAL A 369 16.90 -4.21 17.97
C VAL A 369 18.42 -4.03 18.04
N LYS A 370 19.02 -3.50 16.97
CA LYS A 370 20.48 -3.32 16.86
C LYS A 370 20.81 -1.88 16.45
N ARG A 371 21.89 -1.32 17.01
CA ARG A 371 22.27 0.10 16.90
C ARG A 371 23.74 0.28 16.50
N ALA A 372 24.01 1.28 15.68
CA ALA A 372 25.35 1.78 15.35
C ALA A 372 25.41 3.32 15.45
N THR A 373 26.62 3.87 15.52
CA THR A 373 26.88 5.34 15.42
C THR A 373 27.34 5.77 14.03
N ASN A 374 27.43 4.84 13.09
CA ASN A 374 27.68 5.09 11.66
C ASN A 374 26.78 4.17 10.81
N SER A 375 26.54 4.54 9.55
CA SER A 375 25.61 3.84 8.66
C SER A 375 26.07 2.45 8.20
N SER A 376 27.37 2.16 8.28
CA SER A 376 28.00 0.91 7.83
C SER A 376 28.19 -0.12 8.96
N GLY A 377 27.85 0.22 10.21
CA GLY A 377 28.04 -0.65 11.37
C GLY A 377 29.47 -0.63 11.94
N PRO A 378 29.82 -1.56 12.84
CA PRO A 378 29.02 -2.70 13.30
C PRO A 378 27.76 -2.27 14.07
N TYR A 379 26.69 -3.04 13.89
CA TYR A 379 25.43 -2.88 14.63
C TYR A 379 25.44 -3.81 15.85
N PHE A 380 25.34 -3.24 17.04
CA PHE A 380 25.29 -3.99 18.30
C PHE A 380 23.84 -4.18 18.74
N THR A 381 23.47 -5.41 19.12
CA THR A 381 22.16 -5.69 19.70
C THR A 381 21.99 -4.95 21.02
N ILE A 382 20.97 -4.09 21.13
CA ILE A 382 20.64 -3.31 22.33
C ILE A 382 19.37 -3.83 23.03
N ALA A 383 18.55 -4.62 22.33
CA ALA A 383 17.42 -5.33 22.91
C ALA A 383 17.11 -6.61 22.14
N THR A 384 16.61 -7.62 22.85
CA THR A 384 16.07 -8.88 22.32
C THR A 384 14.70 -9.14 22.94
N GLY A 385 14.01 -10.21 22.53
CA GLY A 385 12.79 -10.67 23.21
C GLY A 385 11.61 -9.68 23.12
N GLN A 386 11.66 -8.71 22.21
CA GLN A 386 10.57 -7.75 22.06
C GLN A 386 9.36 -8.49 21.45
N ASN A 387 8.30 -8.67 22.24
CA ASN A 387 7.22 -9.60 21.89
C ASN A 387 6.47 -9.20 20.62
N SER A 388 6.05 -10.22 19.86
CA SER A 388 5.20 -10.04 18.67
C SER A 388 3.79 -9.59 19.07
N GLY A 389 3.43 -8.35 18.72
CA GLY A 389 2.10 -7.78 18.94
C GLY A 389 1.77 -6.78 17.82
N VAL A 390 0.70 -7.05 17.07
CA VAL A 390 0.33 -6.29 15.86
C VAL A 390 -0.83 -5.34 16.17
N PRO A 391 -0.82 -4.06 15.72
CA PRO A 391 0.05 -3.49 14.66
C PRO A 391 0.89 -2.28 15.13
N ALA A 392 1.94 -2.53 15.92
CA ALA A 392 3.19 -1.74 15.95
C ALA A 392 4.05 -2.26 17.11
N THR A 393 5.06 -3.07 16.80
CA THR A 393 6.10 -3.33 17.79
C THR A 393 7.02 -2.12 17.85
N ALA A 394 7.24 -1.64 19.07
CA ALA A 394 7.99 -0.43 19.35
C ALA A 394 9.03 -0.68 20.44
N PHE A 395 10.13 0.06 20.37
CA PHE A 395 11.20 0.02 21.36
C PHE A 395 11.72 1.43 21.59
N THR A 396 11.82 1.85 22.86
CA THR A 396 12.40 3.15 23.21
C THR A 396 13.82 2.95 23.74
N ASP A 397 14.80 3.39 22.97
CA ASP A 397 16.19 3.49 23.40
C ASP A 397 16.35 4.76 24.25
N THR A 398 16.60 4.61 25.54
CA THR A 398 16.89 5.71 26.49
C THR A 398 18.38 5.88 26.79
N SER A 399 19.24 5.17 26.07
CA SER A 399 20.71 5.16 26.27
C SER A 399 21.46 6.05 25.27
N VAL A 400 20.77 7.04 24.70
CA VAL A 400 21.27 7.90 23.62
C VAL A 400 21.52 9.34 24.09
N ASN A 401 22.53 9.97 23.50
CA ASN A 401 22.84 11.37 23.75
C ASN A 401 22.22 12.26 22.67
N ASN A 402 21.70 13.42 23.09
CA ASN A 402 21.24 14.45 22.16
C ASN A 402 22.36 14.90 21.20
N SER A 403 21.98 15.35 20.01
CA SER A 403 22.87 15.82 18.95
C SER A 403 23.84 14.75 18.39
N THR A 404 23.72 13.49 18.82
CA THR A 404 24.53 12.37 18.30
C THR A 404 23.72 11.59 17.26
N PRO A 405 24.22 11.35 16.04
CA PRO A 405 23.53 10.50 15.07
C PRO A 405 23.62 9.02 15.45
N TYR A 406 22.48 8.34 15.38
CA TYR A 406 22.36 6.91 15.58
C TYR A 406 21.67 6.25 14.39
N TYR A 407 22.06 5.02 14.11
CA TYR A 407 21.51 4.18 13.06
C TYR A 407 20.94 2.92 13.69
N TYR A 408 19.73 2.53 13.29
CA TYR A 408 19.03 1.38 13.85
C TYR A 408 18.59 0.41 12.76
N VAL A 409 18.71 -0.88 13.06
CA VAL A 409 18.12 -1.99 12.31
C VAL A 409 17.37 -2.91 13.27
N VAL A 410 16.38 -3.62 12.75
CA VAL A 410 15.60 -4.61 13.48
C VAL A 410 15.68 -5.95 12.75
N THR A 411 15.52 -7.04 13.49
CA THR A 411 15.48 -8.42 12.97
C THR A 411 14.36 -9.19 13.68
N GLY A 412 13.61 -10.00 12.93
CA GLY A 412 12.55 -10.86 13.47
C GLY A 412 13.11 -12.22 13.88
N VAL A 413 12.68 -12.75 15.02
CA VAL A 413 13.16 -14.02 15.58
C VAL A 413 12.00 -14.98 15.80
N ASN A 414 12.09 -16.21 15.31
CA ASN A 414 11.14 -17.29 15.61
C ASN A 414 11.86 -18.57 16.05
N SER A 415 11.10 -19.66 16.26
CA SER A 415 11.62 -20.98 16.61
C SER A 415 12.55 -21.61 15.57
N PHE A 416 12.61 -21.05 14.36
CA PHE A 416 13.46 -21.52 13.28
C PHE A 416 14.70 -20.64 13.09
N GLY A 417 14.64 -19.32 13.32
CA GLY A 417 15.81 -18.46 13.20
C GLY A 417 15.55 -16.97 13.39
N GLU A 418 16.62 -16.19 13.24
CA GLU A 418 16.59 -14.72 13.12
C GLU A 418 16.63 -14.33 11.63
N SER A 419 15.87 -13.30 11.24
CA SER A 419 15.85 -12.74 9.88
C SER A 419 17.12 -11.95 9.55
N ASP A 420 17.34 -11.64 8.27
CA ASP A 420 18.26 -10.57 7.91
C ASP A 420 17.80 -9.22 8.49
N GLN A 421 18.72 -8.27 8.57
CA GLN A 421 18.50 -6.93 9.12
C GLN A 421 17.56 -6.10 8.22
N SER A 422 16.66 -5.33 8.83
CA SER A 422 15.90 -4.30 8.13
C SER A 422 16.84 -3.29 7.45
N PRO A 423 16.36 -2.54 6.43
CA PRO A 423 17.04 -1.32 6.00
C PRO A 423 17.33 -0.40 7.22
N PRO A 424 18.51 0.23 7.30
CA PRO A 424 18.86 1.06 8.45
C PRO A 424 18.13 2.40 8.43
N VAL A 425 17.56 2.79 9.58
CA VAL A 425 17.00 4.13 9.81
C VAL A 425 17.97 4.99 10.60
N SER A 426 18.14 6.25 10.20
CA SER A 426 19.01 7.22 10.90
C SER A 426 18.18 8.23 11.69
N VAL A 427 18.66 8.63 12.87
CA VAL A 427 17.98 9.58 13.76
C VAL A 427 19.00 10.36 14.62
N VAL A 428 18.64 11.58 15.00
CA VAL A 428 19.41 12.41 15.94
C VAL A 428 18.49 12.81 17.10
N PRO A 429 18.70 12.33 18.34
CA PRO A 429 17.92 12.74 19.51
C PRO A 429 18.15 14.22 19.82
N ALA A 430 17.15 14.90 20.37
CA ALA A 430 17.22 16.34 20.66
C ALA A 430 16.26 16.75 21.79
N ALA A 431 16.59 17.85 22.46
CA ALA A 431 15.69 18.48 23.43
C ALA A 431 14.40 18.99 22.74
N PRO A 432 13.24 18.98 23.43
CA PRO A 432 11.99 19.46 22.85
C PRO A 432 12.09 20.92 22.44
N PHE A 433 11.31 21.29 21.42
CA PHE A 433 11.13 22.69 21.05
C PHE A 433 10.57 23.48 22.24
N PRO A 434 11.21 24.58 22.70
CA PRO A 434 10.84 25.27 23.94
C PRO A 434 9.52 26.07 23.85
N GLY A 435 8.79 25.95 22.75
CA GLY A 435 7.41 26.42 22.63
C GLY A 435 7.26 27.86 22.14
N ALA A 436 8.30 28.72 22.19
CA ALA A 436 8.20 30.11 21.75
C ALA A 436 9.53 30.67 21.19
N ILE A 437 9.50 31.45 20.10
CA ILE A 437 10.67 32.10 19.45
C ILE A 437 10.45 33.61 19.33
N ASN A 438 11.43 34.42 19.76
CA ASN A 438 11.51 35.84 19.44
C ASN A 438 12.13 36.03 18.06
N CYS A 439 11.33 36.37 17.05
CA CYS A 439 11.76 36.39 15.65
C CYS A 439 12.62 37.62 15.37
N GLY A 440 13.84 37.40 14.87
CA GLY A 440 14.85 38.43 14.64
C GLY A 440 15.48 39.03 15.91
N GLY A 441 15.28 38.44 17.10
CA GLY A 441 15.75 38.97 18.37
C GLY A 441 16.41 37.95 19.32
N PRO A 442 16.98 38.43 20.43
CA PRO A 442 17.51 37.58 21.51
C PRO A 442 16.37 36.95 22.33
N SER A 443 16.68 36.01 23.20
CA SER A 443 15.71 35.42 24.13
C SER A 443 15.07 36.46 25.06
N ILE A 444 13.73 36.44 25.17
CA ILE A 444 12.93 37.35 26.01
C ILE A 444 11.90 36.53 26.80
N GLY A 445 12.09 36.38 28.11
CA GLY A 445 11.19 35.59 28.94
C GLY A 445 11.16 34.11 28.51
N SER A 446 9.98 33.59 28.17
CA SER A 446 9.80 32.23 27.62
C SER A 446 10.17 32.10 26.14
N PHE A 447 10.36 33.21 25.41
CA PHE A 447 10.68 33.21 23.99
C PHE A 447 12.19 33.01 23.82
N MET A 448 12.61 31.95 23.11
CA MET A 448 14.01 31.70 22.81
C MET A 448 14.57 32.69 21.77
N THR A 449 15.89 32.79 21.69
CA THR A 449 16.59 33.50 20.60
C THR A 449 16.21 32.93 19.23
N ASP A 450 16.08 33.81 18.23
CA ASP A 450 15.69 33.47 16.86
C ASP A 450 16.43 32.24 16.27
N ALA A 451 15.66 31.23 15.85
CA ALA A 451 16.16 29.94 15.39
C ALA A 451 15.17 29.26 14.42
N TYR A 452 15.59 28.15 13.79
CA TYR A 452 14.75 27.30 12.92
C TYR A 452 14.21 27.96 11.63
N TYR A 453 14.75 29.10 11.21
CA TYR A 453 14.41 29.77 9.95
C TYR A 453 15.36 29.38 8.80
N SER A 454 14.88 29.52 7.56
CA SER A 454 15.65 29.27 6.33
C SER A 454 16.15 30.52 5.60
N ALA A 455 15.57 31.70 5.88
CA ALA A 455 15.87 32.94 5.16
C ALA A 455 15.49 34.20 5.96
N GLY A 456 15.56 35.36 5.30
CA GLY A 456 15.16 36.67 5.84
C GLY A 456 16.26 37.44 6.56
N SER A 457 16.00 38.72 6.79
CA SER A 457 16.87 39.67 7.51
C SER A 457 16.19 40.13 8.81
N THR A 458 16.93 40.78 9.70
CA THR A 458 16.44 41.21 11.02
C THR A 458 16.41 42.73 11.15
N TYR A 459 15.44 43.24 11.91
CA TYR A 459 15.33 44.66 12.26
C TYR A 459 14.78 44.79 13.67
N SER A 460 15.20 45.83 14.40
CA SER A 460 14.72 46.13 15.75
C SER A 460 14.53 47.61 15.96
N THR A 461 13.67 47.97 16.91
CA THR A 461 13.36 49.36 17.27
C THR A 461 13.48 49.60 18.77
N GLY A 462 13.88 50.82 19.15
CA GLY A 462 13.80 51.29 20.54
C GLY A 462 12.40 51.82 20.91
N SER A 463 11.53 52.05 19.93
CA SER A 463 10.17 52.56 20.16
C SER A 463 9.33 51.55 20.93
N ALA A 464 8.54 52.02 21.91
CA ALA A 464 7.60 51.18 22.63
C ALA A 464 6.47 50.69 21.69
N VAL A 465 6.18 49.39 21.73
CA VAL A 465 5.03 48.80 21.01
C VAL A 465 3.88 48.59 21.98
N ALA A 466 2.70 49.08 21.64
CA ALA A 466 1.51 48.95 22.46
C ALA A 466 0.92 47.53 22.35
N THR A 467 0.84 46.82 23.49
CA THR A 467 0.21 45.49 23.61
C THR A 467 -1.09 45.51 24.44
N ASN A 468 -1.51 46.69 24.90
CA ASN A 468 -2.70 46.87 25.73
C ASN A 468 -3.97 46.41 25.01
N GLY A 469 -4.77 45.57 25.65
CA GLY A 469 -6.03 45.04 25.09
C GLY A 469 -5.87 43.80 24.21
N LEU A 470 -4.64 43.31 23.99
CA LEU A 470 -4.43 42.02 23.33
C LEU A 470 -4.78 40.85 24.25
N ILE A 471 -5.34 39.79 23.66
CA ILE A 471 -5.54 38.50 24.31
C ILE A 471 -4.28 37.67 24.09
N ASN A 472 -3.72 37.11 25.17
CA ASN A 472 -2.47 36.34 25.17
C ASN A 472 -1.26 37.01 24.45
N PRO A 473 -0.89 38.26 24.79
CA PRO A 473 0.28 38.89 24.18
C PRO A 473 1.59 38.27 24.67
N ALA A 474 2.57 38.16 23.76
CA ALA A 474 3.97 38.00 24.11
C ALA A 474 4.47 39.19 24.97
N PRO A 475 5.60 39.05 25.71
CA PRO A 475 6.26 40.17 26.35
C PRO A 475 6.50 41.32 25.37
N ALA A 476 6.28 42.57 25.78
CA ALA A 476 6.30 43.73 24.85
C ALA A 476 7.59 43.85 24.00
N ALA A 477 8.74 43.44 24.55
CA ALA A 477 10.02 43.44 23.86
C ALA A 477 10.12 42.43 22.69
N VAL A 478 9.31 41.38 22.65
CA VAL A 478 9.22 40.46 21.48
C VAL A 478 8.73 41.23 20.24
N TYR A 479 7.79 42.15 20.41
CA TYR A 479 7.28 42.97 19.31
C TYR A 479 8.26 44.07 18.85
N GLN A 480 9.40 44.28 19.55
CA GLN A 480 10.40 45.28 19.19
C GLN A 480 11.50 44.74 18.27
N SER A 481 11.54 43.43 18.05
CA SER A 481 12.33 42.76 17.01
C SER A 481 11.42 42.14 15.94
N GLN A 482 11.90 42.07 14.71
CA GLN A 482 11.24 41.31 13.64
C GLN A 482 12.28 40.59 12.77
N ARG A 483 11.88 39.44 12.23
CA ARG A 483 12.49 38.88 11.02
C ARG A 483 11.60 39.20 9.82
N TYR A 484 12.21 39.62 8.71
CA TYR A 484 11.50 40.04 7.50
C TYR A 484 12.08 39.45 6.20
N GLY A 485 11.24 39.35 5.17
CA GLY A 485 11.52 38.77 3.85
C GLY A 485 10.66 37.54 3.57
N ASN A 486 10.85 36.93 2.39
CA ASN A 486 10.32 35.59 2.13
C ASN A 486 11.10 34.57 2.95
N LEU A 487 10.42 33.85 3.85
CA LEU A 487 11.06 32.96 4.80
C LEU A 487 10.15 31.84 5.28
N THR A 488 10.76 30.75 5.75
CA THR A 488 10.07 29.65 6.41
C THR A 488 10.74 29.36 7.75
N TYR A 489 9.94 29.22 8.81
CA TYR A 489 10.34 28.55 10.04
C TYR A 489 9.90 27.08 9.98
N SER A 490 10.80 26.15 10.27
CA SER A 490 10.53 24.71 10.32
C SER A 490 10.71 24.23 11.77
N LEU A 491 9.62 24.20 12.53
CA LEU A 491 9.57 24.02 13.98
C LEU A 491 9.50 22.51 14.30
N PRO A 492 10.61 21.89 14.75
CA PRO A 492 10.72 20.43 14.88
C PRO A 492 10.42 19.96 16.31
N TYR A 493 10.62 18.67 16.59
CA TYR A 493 10.56 18.07 17.94
C TYR A 493 9.21 18.19 18.65
N LEU A 494 8.12 18.24 17.87
CA LEU A 494 6.75 18.10 18.35
C LEU A 494 6.34 16.61 18.33
N THR A 495 5.33 16.23 19.11
CA THR A 495 4.76 14.87 19.03
C THR A 495 4.20 14.67 17.62
N PRO A 496 4.64 13.67 16.82
CA PRO A 496 4.17 13.49 15.45
C PRO A 496 2.66 13.25 15.36
N ARG A 497 2.02 13.83 14.34
CA ARG A 497 0.56 13.76 14.11
C ARG A 497 -0.31 14.28 15.27
N ALA A 498 0.24 15.07 16.19
CA ALA A 498 -0.52 15.71 17.26
C ALA A 498 -0.98 17.13 16.88
N SER A 499 -2.09 17.57 17.48
CA SER A 499 -2.66 18.89 17.28
C SER A 499 -2.01 19.95 18.17
N TYR A 500 -1.63 21.07 17.57
CA TYR A 500 -1.06 22.23 18.23
C TYR A 500 -1.81 23.50 17.86
N LYS A 501 -1.92 24.40 18.82
CA LYS A 501 -2.24 25.81 18.57
C LYS A 501 -0.95 26.52 18.19
N VAL A 502 -0.94 27.14 17.01
CA VAL A 502 0.11 28.01 16.50
C VAL A 502 -0.33 29.45 16.73
N ARG A 503 0.41 30.20 17.56
CA ARG A 503 0.17 31.63 17.78
C ARG A 503 1.27 32.43 17.11
N LEU A 504 0.89 33.39 16.29
CA LEU A 504 1.79 34.27 15.56
C LEU A 504 1.64 35.70 16.09
N HIS A 505 2.77 36.34 16.37
CA HIS A 505 2.85 37.69 16.91
C HIS A 505 3.42 38.66 15.87
N PHE A 506 2.67 39.73 15.62
CA PHE A 506 2.99 40.74 14.62
C PHE A 506 2.96 42.14 15.25
N ALA A 507 3.86 43.02 14.82
CA ALA A 507 3.79 44.46 15.01
C ALA A 507 4.54 45.14 13.86
N GLU A 508 3.92 46.09 13.19
CA GLU A 508 4.64 46.90 12.21
C GLU A 508 5.49 47.93 12.95
N ILE A 509 6.80 47.81 12.79
CA ILE A 509 7.82 48.63 13.47
C ILE A 509 8.69 49.45 12.50
N TYR A 510 8.38 49.43 11.20
CA TYR A 510 9.07 50.18 10.15
C TYR A 510 8.11 51.10 9.37
N TRP A 511 7.01 50.55 8.85
CA TRP A 511 6.00 51.32 8.12
C TRP A 511 4.97 51.99 9.04
N THR A 512 4.27 53.02 8.55
CA THR A 512 3.36 53.84 9.35
C THR A 512 1.92 53.87 8.81
N SER A 513 1.68 53.30 7.63
CA SER A 513 0.36 53.31 6.98
C SER A 513 0.01 51.94 6.39
N ALA A 514 -1.28 51.65 6.33
CA ALA A 514 -1.80 50.45 5.66
C ALA A 514 -1.48 50.47 4.15
N GLY A 515 -1.40 49.29 3.54
CA GLY A 515 -1.01 49.04 2.16
C GLY A 515 0.49 49.06 1.89
N GLN A 516 1.32 49.49 2.85
CA GLN A 516 2.78 49.57 2.67
C GLN A 516 3.49 48.20 2.81
N ARG A 517 2.94 47.31 3.66
CA ARG A 517 3.39 45.92 3.79
C ARG A 517 2.18 44.98 3.76
N VAL A 518 2.20 44.03 2.84
CA VAL A 518 1.14 43.04 2.61
C VAL A 518 1.77 41.69 2.32
N PHE A 519 1.35 40.62 3.00
CA PHE A 519 1.91 39.28 2.79
C PHE A 519 0.94 38.15 3.12
N ASN A 520 1.22 36.95 2.65
CA ASN A 520 0.49 35.72 3.00
C ASN A 520 1.25 34.95 4.08
N VAL A 521 0.53 34.20 4.91
CA VAL A 521 1.11 33.24 5.86
C VAL A 521 0.51 31.87 5.61
N LEU A 522 1.37 30.84 5.54
CA LEU A 522 0.98 29.45 5.38
C LEU A 522 1.46 28.61 6.56
N LEU A 523 0.63 27.67 7.01
CA LEU A 523 0.99 26.62 7.96
C LEU A 523 0.93 25.27 7.23
N ASN A 524 2.05 24.54 7.19
CA ASN A 524 2.15 23.25 6.48
C ASN A 524 1.66 23.31 5.02
N GLY A 525 1.96 24.41 4.33
CA GLY A 525 1.52 24.68 2.95
C GLY A 525 0.06 25.13 2.80
N VAL A 526 -0.73 25.18 3.87
CA VAL A 526 -2.11 25.71 3.87
C VAL A 526 -2.07 27.20 4.21
N GLN A 527 -2.56 28.06 3.32
CA GLN A 527 -2.61 29.50 3.56
C GLN A 527 -3.66 29.85 4.63
N VAL A 528 -3.20 30.42 5.75
CA VAL A 528 -4.04 30.79 6.91
C VAL A 528 -4.29 32.30 7.01
N LEU A 529 -3.40 33.11 6.41
CA LEU A 529 -3.59 34.55 6.26
C LEU A 529 -3.36 34.94 4.79
N THR A 530 -4.25 35.75 4.24
CA THR A 530 -4.24 36.19 2.83
C THR A 530 -4.18 37.70 2.77
N ASN A 531 -3.22 38.25 2.02
CA ASN A 531 -2.99 39.70 1.87
C ASN A 531 -3.01 40.45 3.23
N TYR A 532 -2.31 39.89 4.22
CA TYR A 532 -2.29 40.38 5.58
C TYR A 532 -1.42 41.62 5.73
N ASP A 533 -2.01 42.65 6.34
CA ASP A 533 -1.41 43.94 6.65
C ASP A 533 -1.45 44.14 8.16
N ILE A 534 -0.29 44.29 8.78
CA ILE A 534 -0.16 44.41 10.24
C ILE A 534 -0.69 45.77 10.74
N VAL A 535 -0.48 46.86 9.98
CA VAL A 535 -0.98 48.20 10.36
C VAL A 535 -2.50 48.22 10.34
N GLN A 536 -3.11 47.62 9.31
CA GLN A 536 -4.56 47.49 9.23
C GLN A 536 -5.11 46.59 10.35
N ALA A 537 -4.50 45.42 10.57
CA ALA A 537 -4.95 44.46 11.59
C ALA A 537 -4.75 44.95 13.04
N ALA A 538 -3.71 45.74 13.31
CA ALA A 538 -3.43 46.31 14.64
C ALA A 538 -4.06 47.70 14.85
N GLY A 539 -4.63 48.30 13.81
CA GLY A 539 -5.19 49.67 13.86
C GLY A 539 -4.11 50.75 14.04
N GLY A 540 -2.94 50.57 13.45
CA GLY A 540 -1.80 51.50 13.48
C GLY A 540 -0.43 50.81 13.65
N SER A 541 0.64 51.51 13.26
CA SER A 541 2.02 51.09 13.50
C SER A 541 2.38 51.14 15.00
N PHE A 542 3.41 50.39 15.41
CA PHE A 542 3.84 50.23 16.81
C PHE A 542 2.72 49.73 17.74
N LYS A 543 1.82 48.89 17.20
CA LYS A 543 0.82 48.13 17.94
C LYS A 543 0.99 46.64 17.65
N GLY A 544 0.88 45.83 18.68
CA GLY A 544 0.89 44.37 18.52
C GLY A 544 -0.42 43.85 17.94
N ASN A 545 -0.35 42.71 17.27
CA ASN A 545 -1.47 41.89 16.84
C ASN A 545 -1.12 40.40 17.04
N VAL A 546 -2.11 39.60 17.42
CA VAL A 546 -1.97 38.16 17.70
C VAL A 546 -2.93 37.40 16.80
N GLN A 547 -2.42 36.38 16.10
CA GLN A 547 -3.21 35.48 15.26
C GLN A 547 -3.03 34.04 15.76
N GLU A 548 -4.13 33.33 16.03
CA GLU A 548 -4.11 31.94 16.53
C GLU A 548 -4.74 30.98 15.50
N PHE A 549 -4.04 29.89 15.20
CA PHE A 549 -4.48 28.83 14.30
C PHE A 549 -4.29 27.45 14.95
N ASN A 550 -4.94 26.43 14.40
CA ASN A 550 -4.62 25.04 14.71
C ASN A 550 -3.80 24.45 13.56
N ALA A 551 -2.74 23.71 13.88
CA ALA A 551 -1.98 22.92 12.92
C ALA A 551 -1.65 21.56 13.52
N ILE A 552 -1.56 20.54 12.67
CA ILE A 552 -1.14 19.19 13.04
C ILE A 552 0.32 19.05 12.64
N SER A 553 1.16 18.53 13.53
CA SER A 553 2.54 18.20 13.20
C SER A 553 2.60 17.06 12.18
N ASP A 554 3.56 17.10 11.26
CA ASP A 554 3.72 16.04 10.26
C ASP A 554 4.17 14.70 10.89
N SER A 555 4.41 13.69 10.06
CA SER A 555 4.91 12.38 10.51
C SER A 555 6.30 12.41 11.16
N THR A 556 7.03 13.51 11.07
CA THR A 556 8.34 13.71 11.70
C THR A 556 8.27 14.53 12.99
N GLY A 557 7.09 15.09 13.32
CA GLY A 557 6.96 16.01 14.44
C GLY A 557 7.31 17.46 14.09
N THR A 558 7.11 17.87 12.84
CA THR A 558 7.42 19.25 12.39
C THR A 558 6.14 20.04 12.06
N ILE A 559 6.13 21.33 12.39
CA ILE A 559 5.19 22.34 11.86
C ILE A 559 5.99 23.40 11.11
N THR A 560 5.55 23.76 9.91
CA THR A 560 6.17 24.81 9.10
C THR A 560 5.31 26.07 9.09
N VAL A 561 5.95 27.23 9.28
CA VAL A 561 5.34 28.56 9.17
C VAL A 561 6.05 29.31 8.04
N GLN A 562 5.35 29.57 6.94
CA GLN A 562 5.92 30.22 5.76
C GLN A 562 5.29 31.60 5.57
N LEU A 563 6.13 32.61 5.35
CA LEU A 563 5.73 33.98 5.01
C LEU A 563 6.07 34.29 3.54
N VAL A 564 5.10 34.79 2.80
CA VAL A 564 5.22 35.09 1.35
C VAL A 564 4.79 36.54 1.08
N THR A 565 5.77 37.36 0.70
CA THR A 565 5.63 38.76 0.31
C THR A 565 4.63 38.97 -0.82
N VAL A 566 3.76 39.97 -0.68
CA VAL A 566 2.87 40.48 -1.74
C VAL A 566 3.22 41.95 -2.05
N VAL A 567 3.37 42.80 -1.03
CA VAL A 567 3.86 44.18 -1.10
C VAL A 567 4.87 44.40 0.02
N ASP A 568 6.12 44.74 -0.33
CA ASP A 568 7.29 44.75 0.58
C ASP A 568 7.50 43.44 1.39
N ASN A 569 8.70 43.28 1.93
CA ASN A 569 9.12 42.13 2.71
C ASN A 569 8.13 41.78 3.83
N ALA A 570 7.54 40.59 3.75
CA ALA A 570 6.73 40.00 4.83
C ALA A 570 7.48 40.03 6.18
N SER A 571 6.80 40.13 7.33
CA SER A 571 7.47 40.18 8.64
C SER A 571 6.74 39.44 9.76
N ILE A 572 7.51 38.98 10.76
CA ILE A 572 6.99 38.36 11.99
C ILE A 572 7.90 38.70 13.18
N ASN A 573 7.29 38.86 14.37
CA ASN A 573 7.97 39.27 15.60
C ASN A 573 8.07 38.11 16.61
N GLY A 574 7.11 37.19 16.63
CA GLY A 574 7.18 36.01 17.48
C GLY A 574 6.29 34.87 17.03
N ILE A 575 6.64 33.66 17.46
CA ILE A 575 5.88 32.43 17.21
C ILE A 575 5.76 31.66 18.53
N GLU A 576 4.58 31.15 18.87
CA GLU A 576 4.39 30.14 19.92
C GLU A 576 3.70 28.88 19.36
N ILE A 577 4.10 27.71 19.89
CA ILE A 577 3.52 26.40 19.62
C ILE A 577 3.07 25.78 20.94
N ILE A 578 1.75 25.63 21.09
CA ILE A 578 1.10 25.22 22.33
C ILE A 578 0.34 23.92 22.07
N ALA A 579 0.53 22.89 22.89
CA ALA A 579 -0.19 21.62 22.74
C ALA A 579 -1.71 21.84 22.83
N ASN A 580 -2.49 21.31 21.88
CA ASN A 580 -3.95 21.45 21.86
C ASN A 580 -4.62 20.05 21.98
N PRO A 581 -4.87 19.55 23.20
CA PRO A 581 -5.29 18.17 23.44
C PRO A 581 -6.75 17.87 23.08
N THR A 582 -7.50 18.83 22.53
CA THR A 582 -8.95 18.69 22.29
C THR A 582 -9.32 17.91 21.03
N ASN A 583 -8.34 17.46 20.24
CA ASN A 583 -8.59 16.61 19.07
C ASN A 583 -7.41 15.63 18.88
N THR A 584 -7.56 14.40 19.37
CA THR A 584 -6.57 13.31 19.25
C THR A 584 -7.21 12.10 18.56
N ILE A 585 -6.39 11.12 18.15
CA ILE A 585 -6.89 9.78 17.82
C ILE A 585 -7.63 9.23 19.06
N PRO A 586 -8.75 8.49 18.91
CA PRO A 586 -9.49 7.95 20.05
C PRO A 586 -8.67 6.92 20.84
N THR A 587 -9.07 6.64 22.08
CA THR A 587 -8.53 5.49 22.82
C THR A 587 -9.14 4.17 22.32
N ALA A 588 -8.56 3.03 22.72
CA ALA A 588 -9.13 1.72 22.41
C ALA A 588 -10.54 1.57 23.04
N PRO A 589 -11.53 1.00 22.33
CA PRO A 589 -12.82 0.62 22.89
C PRO A 589 -12.68 -0.29 24.11
N ALA A 590 -13.45 -0.01 25.16
CA ALA A 590 -13.48 -0.81 26.38
C ALA A 590 -14.71 -1.74 26.40
N ASN A 591 -14.71 -2.72 27.32
CA ASN A 591 -15.85 -3.60 27.59
C ASN A 591 -16.38 -4.35 26.36
N LEU A 592 -15.51 -4.81 25.45
CA LEU A 592 -15.94 -5.66 24.34
C LEU A 592 -16.50 -6.97 24.88
N ALA A 593 -17.77 -7.25 24.57
CA ALA A 593 -18.45 -8.51 24.84
C ALA A 593 -18.90 -9.16 23.53
N ALA A 594 -18.98 -10.50 23.52
CA ALA A 594 -19.50 -11.28 22.41
C ALA A 594 -20.58 -12.24 22.91
N ALA A 595 -21.82 -12.06 22.44
CA ALA A 595 -22.98 -12.84 22.83
C ALA A 595 -23.51 -13.65 21.63
N ILE A 596 -23.83 -14.94 21.86
CA ILE A 596 -24.43 -15.79 20.83
C ILE A 596 -25.94 -15.50 20.79
N GLY A 597 -26.43 -15.07 19.63
CA GLY A 597 -27.85 -14.81 19.34
C GLY A 597 -28.47 -15.87 18.44
N ASN A 598 -29.54 -15.50 17.72
CA ASN A 598 -30.23 -16.36 16.75
C ASN A 598 -29.33 -16.60 15.52
N ALA A 599 -28.46 -17.61 15.59
CA ALA A 599 -27.48 -17.93 14.55
C ALA A 599 -26.64 -16.72 14.10
N LEU A 600 -26.21 -15.89 15.06
CA LEU A 600 -25.31 -14.75 14.90
C LEU A 600 -24.50 -14.50 16.18
N VAL A 601 -23.39 -13.77 16.09
CA VAL A 601 -22.67 -13.25 17.26
C VAL A 601 -22.88 -11.74 17.36
N THR A 602 -23.51 -11.27 18.43
CA THR A 602 -23.64 -9.84 18.74
C THR A 602 -22.44 -9.39 19.55
N LEU A 603 -21.75 -8.38 19.04
CA LEU A 603 -20.66 -7.69 19.71
C LEU A 603 -21.17 -6.36 20.26
N THR A 604 -20.77 -6.00 21.48
CA THR A 604 -21.05 -4.68 22.08
C THR A 604 -19.80 -4.17 22.81
N TRP A 605 -19.62 -2.85 22.87
CA TRP A 605 -18.49 -2.21 23.55
C TRP A 605 -18.86 -0.83 24.08
N SER A 606 -17.92 -0.13 24.72
CA SER A 606 -18.06 1.27 25.16
C SER A 606 -17.37 2.23 24.19
N THR A 607 -18.07 3.28 23.76
CA THR A 607 -17.53 4.33 22.88
C THR A 607 -16.47 5.17 23.61
N PRO A 608 -15.21 5.22 23.12
CA PRO A 608 -14.21 6.14 23.65
C PRO A 608 -14.45 7.56 23.12
N ALA A 609 -14.03 8.57 23.89
CA ALA A 609 -14.21 9.97 23.51
C ALA A 609 -13.53 10.31 22.18
N GLY A 610 -14.21 11.11 21.35
CA GLY A 610 -13.70 11.54 20.04
C GLY A 610 -13.77 10.49 18.92
N ALA A 611 -14.28 9.28 19.18
CA ALA A 611 -14.55 8.28 18.15
C ALA A 611 -15.78 8.67 17.31
N THR A 612 -15.69 8.54 15.99
CA THR A 612 -16.82 8.68 15.07
C THR A 612 -17.29 7.33 14.54
N ASN A 613 -16.33 6.43 14.27
CA ASN A 613 -16.55 5.11 13.67
C ASN A 613 -15.73 4.04 14.44
N PHE A 614 -15.98 2.76 14.14
CA PHE A 614 -15.18 1.63 14.64
C PHE A 614 -14.68 0.72 13.50
N SER A 615 -13.69 -0.11 13.80
CA SER A 615 -13.27 -1.24 12.96
C SER A 615 -13.36 -2.52 13.81
N VAL A 616 -14.27 -3.40 13.42
CA VAL A 616 -14.58 -4.67 14.09
C VAL A 616 -13.86 -5.80 13.37
N LYS A 617 -13.08 -6.60 14.11
CA LYS A 617 -12.13 -7.57 13.56
C LYS A 617 -12.31 -8.94 14.23
N ARG A 618 -12.10 -10.01 13.47
CA ARG A 618 -12.32 -11.40 13.92
C ARG A 618 -11.22 -12.35 13.46
N GLY A 619 -10.84 -13.28 14.33
CA GLY A 619 -9.92 -14.39 14.05
C GLY A 619 -10.42 -15.70 14.68
N THR A 620 -9.72 -16.81 14.39
CA THR A 620 -9.97 -18.14 15.00
C THR A 620 -8.96 -18.49 16.11
N ASN A 621 -8.11 -17.53 16.48
CA ASN A 621 -7.14 -17.61 17.56
C ASN A 621 -7.23 -16.33 18.41
N SER A 622 -7.13 -16.44 19.73
CA SER A 622 -7.18 -15.31 20.68
C SER A 622 -6.11 -14.25 20.45
N SER A 623 -4.98 -14.64 19.86
CA SER A 623 -3.87 -13.73 19.54
C SER A 623 -3.92 -13.20 18.11
N GLY A 624 -4.97 -13.52 17.35
CA GLY A 624 -5.08 -13.23 15.92
C GLY A 624 -4.34 -14.23 15.02
N PRO A 625 -4.18 -13.93 13.72
CA PRO A 625 -4.54 -12.67 13.06
C PRO A 625 -6.07 -12.41 13.07
N PHE A 626 -6.44 -11.14 13.14
CA PHE A 626 -7.83 -10.70 13.04
C PHE A 626 -8.07 -10.01 11.69
N SER A 627 -9.07 -10.46 10.94
CA SER A 627 -9.54 -9.82 9.71
C SER A 627 -10.68 -8.85 10.02
N ILE A 628 -10.74 -7.70 9.36
CA ILE A 628 -11.88 -6.77 9.49
C ILE A 628 -13.14 -7.47 8.96
N ILE A 629 -14.20 -7.48 9.76
CA ILE A 629 -15.54 -7.97 9.38
C ILE A 629 -16.58 -6.85 9.40
N GLY A 630 -16.41 -5.85 10.26
CA GLY A 630 -17.22 -4.64 10.29
C GLY A 630 -16.35 -3.42 10.05
N ASN A 631 -16.43 -2.84 8.86
CA ASN A 631 -15.75 -1.59 8.54
C ASN A 631 -16.69 -0.41 8.80
N SER A 632 -16.28 0.51 9.67
CA SER A 632 -16.96 1.77 9.96
C SER A 632 -18.41 1.73 10.53
N PRO A 633 -18.85 0.75 11.37
CA PRO A 633 -20.03 0.98 12.19
C PRO A 633 -19.84 2.20 13.09
N SER A 634 -20.86 3.05 13.20
CA SER A 634 -20.89 4.23 14.08
C SER A 634 -21.51 3.94 15.45
N ALA A 635 -22.38 2.92 15.53
CA ALA A 635 -22.92 2.41 16.79
C ALA A 635 -21.87 1.53 17.51
N PRO A 636 -21.86 1.49 18.85
CA PRO A 636 -20.96 0.63 19.63
C PRO A 636 -21.43 -0.83 19.71
N MET A 637 -21.91 -1.35 18.58
CA MET A 637 -22.37 -2.73 18.41
C MET A 637 -22.15 -3.22 16.99
N TYR A 638 -22.04 -4.54 16.81
CA TYR A 638 -21.97 -5.19 15.51
C TYR A 638 -22.59 -6.59 15.59
N ARG A 639 -23.28 -7.03 14.53
CA ARG A 639 -23.82 -8.39 14.41
C ARG A 639 -23.01 -9.14 13.36
N ASP A 640 -22.45 -10.27 13.75
CA ASP A 640 -21.67 -11.16 12.89
C ASP A 640 -22.50 -12.41 12.51
N PRO A 641 -23.06 -12.47 11.28
CA PRO A 641 -23.80 -13.63 10.80
C PRO A 641 -22.91 -14.69 10.13
N PHE A 642 -21.64 -14.37 9.81
CA PHE A 642 -20.82 -15.12 8.85
C PHE A 642 -19.81 -16.06 9.53
N PHE A 643 -20.25 -17.13 10.17
CA PHE A 643 -19.39 -18.07 10.90
C PHE A 643 -19.59 -19.52 10.46
N THR A 644 -18.59 -20.36 10.72
CA THR A 644 -18.72 -21.82 10.65
C THR A 644 -19.28 -22.33 12.00
N PRO A 645 -20.42 -23.05 12.03
CA PRO A 645 -20.97 -23.58 13.27
C PRO A 645 -19.95 -24.46 14.02
N ASN A 646 -19.95 -24.33 15.35
CA ASN A 646 -19.05 -25.01 16.30
C ASN A 646 -17.57 -24.57 16.25
N THR A 647 -17.22 -23.54 15.47
CA THR A 647 -15.91 -22.89 15.50
C THR A 647 -15.89 -21.76 16.54
N THR A 648 -14.83 -21.68 17.35
CA THR A 648 -14.63 -20.54 18.27
C THR A 648 -14.02 -19.38 17.50
N TYR A 649 -14.67 -18.22 17.58
CA TYR A 649 -14.18 -16.97 17.03
C TYR A 649 -13.79 -16.01 18.14
N TYR A 650 -12.75 -15.24 17.87
CA TYR A 650 -12.20 -14.22 18.74
C TYR A 650 -12.33 -12.87 18.06
N TYR A 651 -12.69 -11.84 18.81
CA TYR A 651 -13.09 -10.53 18.30
C TYR A 651 -12.32 -9.42 19.02
N VAL A 652 -11.97 -8.38 18.26
CA VAL A 652 -11.45 -7.12 18.78
C VAL A 652 -12.07 -5.96 18.02
N VAL A 653 -12.18 -4.80 18.67
CA VAL A 653 -12.71 -3.57 18.06
C VAL A 653 -11.75 -2.42 18.32
N SER A 654 -11.61 -1.54 17.33
CA SER A 654 -10.80 -0.31 17.39
C SER A 654 -11.68 0.88 17.03
N ALA A 655 -11.37 2.07 17.52
CA ALA A 655 -12.11 3.30 17.29
C ALA A 655 -11.38 4.21 16.29
N LEU A 656 -12.12 4.94 15.47
CA LEU A 656 -11.59 5.79 14.41
C LEU A 656 -12.21 7.18 14.49
N ASN A 657 -11.43 8.18 14.07
CA ASN A 657 -11.93 9.50 13.69
C ASN A 657 -11.10 10.06 12.53
N GLY A 658 -11.34 11.33 12.15
CA GLY A 658 -10.61 12.00 11.06
C GLY A 658 -9.09 12.16 11.25
N LEU A 659 -8.54 11.76 12.41
CA LEU A 659 -7.11 11.82 12.72
C LEU A 659 -6.43 10.44 12.67
N GLY A 660 -7.20 9.33 12.73
CA GLY A 660 -6.66 7.97 12.65
C GLY A 660 -7.47 6.91 13.40
N GLU A 661 -6.91 5.70 13.46
CA GLU A 661 -7.45 4.51 14.15
C GLU A 661 -6.69 4.23 15.45
N SER A 662 -7.41 3.85 16.50
CA SER A 662 -6.89 3.51 17.81
C SER A 662 -6.32 2.09 17.86
N ALA A 663 -5.68 1.74 18.99
CA ALA A 663 -5.41 0.35 19.32
C ALA A 663 -6.70 -0.48 19.43
N ASN A 664 -6.57 -1.79 19.27
CA ASN A 664 -7.63 -2.77 19.48
C ASN A 664 -8.03 -2.86 20.97
N SER A 665 -9.30 -3.18 21.22
CA SER A 665 -9.85 -3.54 22.53
C SER A 665 -9.23 -4.82 23.09
N SER A 666 -9.56 -5.14 24.35
CA SER A 666 -9.46 -6.52 24.85
C SER A 666 -10.23 -7.50 23.96
N VAL A 667 -9.73 -8.73 23.88
CA VAL A 667 -10.33 -9.80 23.06
C VAL A 667 -11.59 -10.36 23.73
N ALA A 668 -12.68 -10.47 22.97
CA ALA A 668 -13.86 -11.26 23.33
C ALA A 668 -13.92 -12.54 22.48
N SER A 669 -14.68 -13.56 22.89
CA SER A 669 -14.85 -14.78 22.10
C SER A 669 -16.27 -15.34 22.17
N ALA A 670 -16.67 -16.00 21.08
CA ALA A 670 -17.95 -16.71 20.98
C ALA A 670 -17.80 -17.98 20.14
N ARG A 671 -18.62 -18.99 20.42
CA ARG A 671 -18.66 -20.26 19.68
C ARG A 671 -20.11 -20.57 19.24
N PRO A 672 -20.62 -19.92 18.19
CA PRO A 672 -21.98 -20.15 17.70
C PRO A 672 -22.15 -21.60 17.17
N THR A 673 -23.31 -22.21 17.41
CA THR A 673 -23.56 -23.66 17.20
C THR A 673 -24.57 -23.97 16.10
N ASN A 674 -25.41 -23.01 15.70
CA ASN A 674 -26.40 -23.13 14.63
C ASN A 674 -26.19 -21.99 13.61
N GLY A 675 -26.47 -22.24 12.33
CA GLY A 675 -26.32 -21.27 11.24
C GLY A 675 -27.66 -21.02 10.52
N LEU A 676 -27.83 -19.81 9.99
CA LEU A 676 -28.97 -19.38 9.16
C LEU A 676 -28.45 -18.56 7.96
N PRO A 677 -29.22 -18.46 6.87
CA PRO A 677 -28.96 -17.45 5.84
C PRO A 677 -29.15 -16.03 6.39
N ASP A 678 -28.64 -15.06 5.65
CA ASP A 678 -28.87 -13.62 5.82
C ASP A 678 -28.70 -13.02 4.43
N VAL A 679 -29.82 -12.71 3.76
CA VAL A 679 -29.82 -12.19 2.40
C VAL A 679 -30.03 -10.68 2.39
N ILE A 680 -29.09 -9.97 1.77
CA ILE A 680 -29.14 -8.52 1.61
C ILE A 680 -29.16 -8.12 0.13
N VAL A 681 -29.82 -7.00 -0.18
CA VAL A 681 -29.70 -6.35 -1.48
C VAL A 681 -28.43 -5.50 -1.49
N THR A 682 -27.52 -5.81 -2.42
CA THR A 682 -26.21 -5.14 -2.57
C THR A 682 -26.18 -4.08 -3.67
N SER A 683 -27.07 -4.19 -4.66
CA SER A 683 -27.32 -3.15 -5.65
C SER A 683 -28.70 -3.32 -6.29
N VAL A 684 -29.26 -2.23 -6.80
CA VAL A 684 -30.49 -2.23 -7.61
C VAL A 684 -30.18 -1.56 -8.95
N SER A 685 -30.85 -2.02 -10.00
CA SER A 685 -30.71 -1.55 -11.38
C SER A 685 -32.05 -1.64 -12.12
N TRP A 686 -32.16 -0.99 -13.27
CA TRP A 686 -33.37 -0.98 -14.08
C TRP A 686 -33.07 -0.87 -15.57
N THR A 687 -34.01 -1.36 -16.39
CA THR A 687 -34.02 -1.19 -17.84
C THR A 687 -35.35 -0.55 -18.28
N PRO A 688 -35.35 0.49 -19.13
CA PRO A 688 -34.19 1.20 -19.69
C PRO A 688 -33.49 2.09 -18.64
N PRO A 689 -32.17 2.31 -18.73
CA PRO A 689 -31.39 2.97 -17.66
C PRO A 689 -31.76 4.46 -17.47
N THR A 690 -32.17 5.15 -18.55
CA THR A 690 -32.74 6.50 -18.49
C THR A 690 -34.26 6.39 -18.58
N LEU A 691 -34.96 6.91 -17.57
CA LEU A 691 -36.42 6.90 -17.52
C LEU A 691 -36.97 8.28 -17.89
N PHE A 692 -37.94 8.28 -18.79
CA PHE A 692 -38.83 9.40 -19.08
C PHE A 692 -40.26 9.08 -18.66
N ASN A 693 -41.15 10.08 -18.64
CA ASN A 693 -42.59 9.88 -18.42
C ASN A 693 -43.15 8.73 -19.29
N GLY A 694 -43.85 7.78 -18.67
CA GLY A 694 -44.43 6.61 -19.34
C GLY A 694 -43.46 5.46 -19.63
N SER A 695 -42.18 5.54 -19.23
CA SER A 695 -41.23 4.44 -19.43
C SER A 695 -41.60 3.22 -18.59
N GLN A 696 -41.59 2.04 -19.21
CA GLN A 696 -41.80 0.77 -18.51
C GLN A 696 -40.45 0.28 -17.95
N ALA A 697 -40.21 0.52 -16.66
CA ALA A 697 -38.99 0.15 -15.95
C ALA A 697 -39.08 -1.27 -15.39
N VAL A 698 -38.24 -2.19 -15.88
CA VAL A 698 -38.04 -3.52 -15.28
C VAL A 698 -36.90 -3.42 -14.26
N PHE A 699 -37.18 -3.68 -13.00
CA PHE A 699 -36.20 -3.61 -11.91
C PHE A 699 -35.40 -4.91 -11.77
N SER A 700 -34.20 -4.81 -11.20
CA SER A 700 -33.36 -5.97 -10.86
C SER A 700 -32.50 -5.69 -9.63
N ALA A 701 -32.48 -6.62 -8.68
CA ALA A 701 -31.71 -6.52 -7.44
C ALA A 701 -30.60 -7.58 -7.39
N ARG A 702 -29.39 -7.19 -7.00
CA ARG A 702 -28.28 -8.12 -6.73
C ARG A 702 -28.29 -8.51 -5.27
N VAL A 703 -28.70 -9.74 -4.98
CA VAL A 703 -28.76 -10.32 -3.64
C VAL A 703 -27.43 -11.00 -3.30
N LEU A 704 -26.98 -10.86 -2.05
CA LEU A 704 -25.87 -11.61 -1.44
C LEU A 704 -26.41 -12.36 -0.22
N ASN A 705 -26.12 -13.67 -0.11
CA ASN A 705 -26.26 -14.36 1.17
C ASN A 705 -24.96 -14.18 1.97
N GLN A 706 -24.99 -13.34 3.01
CA GLN A 706 -23.89 -13.11 3.94
C GLN A 706 -23.99 -13.95 5.22
N GLY A 707 -25.01 -14.82 5.32
CA GLY A 707 -25.23 -15.70 6.46
C GLY A 707 -24.27 -16.88 6.56
N SER A 708 -24.47 -17.69 7.60
CA SER A 708 -23.68 -18.90 7.91
C SER A 708 -24.23 -20.18 7.27
N ALA A 709 -25.46 -20.15 6.74
CA ALA A 709 -26.09 -21.27 6.03
C ALA A 709 -26.65 -20.84 4.66
N ALA A 710 -26.85 -21.81 3.77
CA ALA A 710 -27.46 -21.57 2.46
C ALA A 710 -28.98 -21.29 2.59
N THR A 711 -29.57 -20.58 1.62
CA THR A 711 -31.04 -20.45 1.58
C THR A 711 -31.70 -21.81 1.32
N PRO A 712 -32.91 -22.08 1.84
CA PRO A 712 -33.52 -23.40 1.69
C PRO A 712 -33.81 -23.77 0.23
N SER A 713 -33.28 -24.91 -0.22
CA SER A 713 -33.49 -25.41 -1.59
C SER A 713 -34.98 -25.63 -1.89
N GLY A 714 -35.47 -25.11 -3.02
CA GLY A 714 -36.87 -25.24 -3.42
C GLY A 714 -37.82 -24.20 -2.81
N ILE A 715 -37.34 -23.32 -1.92
CA ILE A 715 -38.09 -22.15 -1.45
C ILE A 715 -37.70 -20.94 -2.30
N VAL A 716 -38.69 -20.11 -2.64
CA VAL A 716 -38.47 -18.94 -3.50
C VAL A 716 -37.61 -17.89 -2.80
N LEU A 717 -36.50 -17.50 -3.43
CA LEU A 717 -35.73 -16.31 -3.06
C LEU A 717 -36.34 -15.08 -3.75
N GLY A 718 -37.39 -14.54 -3.15
CA GLY A 718 -38.15 -13.43 -3.73
C GLY A 718 -37.55 -12.05 -3.43
N VAL A 719 -37.81 -11.09 -4.32
CA VAL A 719 -37.52 -9.66 -4.11
C VAL A 719 -38.76 -8.84 -4.44
N GLY A 720 -39.21 -8.02 -3.50
CA GLY A 720 -40.28 -7.04 -3.71
C GLY A 720 -39.68 -5.67 -4.04
N PHE A 721 -40.18 -5.02 -5.11
CA PHE A 721 -39.78 -3.68 -5.51
C PHE A 721 -40.90 -2.69 -5.16
N ASN A 722 -40.72 -1.92 -4.11
CA ASN A 722 -41.67 -0.88 -3.66
C ASN A 722 -41.29 0.49 -4.22
N MET A 723 -42.28 1.27 -4.64
CA MET A 723 -42.05 2.63 -5.17
C MET A 723 -42.72 3.68 -4.30
N ASP A 724 -41.94 4.60 -3.74
CA ASP A 724 -42.41 5.69 -2.87
C ASP A 724 -43.40 5.21 -1.79
N SER A 725 -44.56 5.86 -1.69
CA SER A 725 -45.69 5.45 -0.84
C SER A 725 -46.71 4.55 -1.56
N ALA A 726 -46.48 4.17 -2.81
CA ALA A 726 -47.40 3.35 -3.60
C ALA A 726 -47.31 1.85 -3.28
N GLY A 727 -46.27 1.40 -2.57
CA GLY A 727 -46.02 0.00 -2.24
C GLY A 727 -45.45 -0.80 -3.41
N THR A 728 -45.60 -2.12 -3.38
CA THR A 728 -44.97 -3.05 -4.34
C THR A 728 -45.48 -2.84 -5.77
N VAL A 729 -44.62 -2.34 -6.66
CA VAL A 729 -44.93 -2.13 -8.08
C VAL A 729 -44.50 -3.29 -8.98
N SER A 730 -43.53 -4.10 -8.54
CA SER A 730 -43.15 -5.37 -9.19
C SER A 730 -42.39 -6.27 -8.21
N TRP A 731 -42.14 -7.51 -8.59
CA TRP A 731 -41.39 -8.49 -7.79
C TRP A 731 -40.66 -9.51 -8.67
N SER A 732 -39.67 -10.18 -8.07
CA SER A 732 -39.09 -11.45 -8.52
C SER A 732 -39.63 -12.57 -7.64
N ALA A 733 -40.17 -13.64 -8.23
CA ALA A 733 -40.83 -14.74 -7.50
C ALA A 733 -40.57 -16.15 -8.07
N THR A 734 -39.72 -16.31 -9.09
CA THR A 734 -39.48 -17.62 -9.74
C THR A 734 -38.21 -18.37 -9.31
N ASP A 735 -37.20 -17.68 -8.77
CA ASP A 735 -35.95 -18.35 -8.37
C ASP A 735 -36.11 -19.20 -7.11
N THR A 736 -35.78 -20.49 -7.22
CA THR A 736 -35.87 -21.50 -6.15
C THR A 736 -34.53 -22.18 -5.85
N ALA A 737 -33.43 -21.65 -6.40
CA ALA A 737 -32.09 -22.19 -6.21
C ALA A 737 -31.56 -21.84 -4.82
N SER A 738 -30.87 -22.79 -4.19
CA SER A 738 -30.20 -22.56 -2.91
C SER A 738 -28.97 -21.66 -3.11
N LEU A 739 -28.97 -20.49 -2.48
CA LEU A 739 -27.88 -19.52 -2.51
C LEU A 739 -26.93 -19.79 -1.34
N ALA A 740 -25.73 -20.29 -1.65
CA ALA A 740 -24.71 -20.63 -0.66
C ALA A 740 -24.17 -19.40 0.11
N PRO A 741 -23.62 -19.57 1.33
CA PRO A 741 -22.90 -18.52 2.04
C PRO A 741 -21.82 -17.84 1.18
N GLY A 742 -21.82 -16.51 1.16
CA GLY A 742 -20.93 -15.68 0.35
C GLY A 742 -21.29 -15.57 -1.14
N ALA A 743 -22.28 -16.33 -1.63
CA ALA A 743 -22.70 -16.28 -3.03
C ALA A 743 -23.66 -15.12 -3.30
N SER A 744 -23.65 -14.61 -4.54
CA SER A 744 -24.59 -13.57 -5.00
C SER A 744 -25.33 -13.98 -6.27
N ILE A 745 -26.55 -13.46 -6.43
CA ILE A 745 -27.41 -13.65 -7.60
C ILE A 745 -28.07 -12.32 -7.98
N THR A 746 -28.40 -12.11 -9.25
CA THR A 746 -29.21 -10.96 -9.69
C THR A 746 -30.59 -11.44 -10.08
N LEU A 747 -31.60 -10.88 -9.41
CA LEU A 747 -33.00 -11.24 -9.57
C LEU A 747 -33.74 -10.08 -10.23
N ALA A 748 -34.26 -10.34 -11.44
CA ALA A 748 -35.05 -9.38 -12.21
C ALA A 748 -36.54 -9.54 -11.90
N ALA A 749 -37.30 -8.45 -11.99
CA ALA A 749 -38.74 -8.52 -11.86
C ALA A 749 -39.36 -9.45 -12.93
N ASP A 750 -40.16 -10.41 -12.46
CA ASP A 750 -40.88 -11.42 -13.25
C ASP A 750 -42.40 -11.31 -13.11
N GLY A 751 -42.89 -10.53 -12.14
CA GLY A 751 -44.31 -10.22 -11.95
C GLY A 751 -44.53 -8.87 -11.25
N GLY A 752 -45.80 -8.52 -11.05
CA GLY A 752 -46.22 -7.26 -10.44
C GLY A 752 -47.70 -6.94 -10.71
N PRO A 753 -48.30 -5.93 -10.05
CA PRO A 753 -49.71 -5.57 -10.23
C PRO A 753 -50.05 -5.07 -11.66
N SER A 754 -49.04 -4.66 -12.43
CA SER A 754 -49.18 -4.23 -13.84
C SER A 754 -48.32 -5.06 -14.80
N GLY A 755 -47.93 -6.27 -14.40
CA GLY A 755 -46.87 -7.04 -15.04
C GLY A 755 -45.51 -6.79 -14.36
N ASN A 756 -44.41 -7.20 -15.01
CA ASN A 756 -43.08 -7.20 -14.41
C ASN A 756 -42.33 -5.86 -14.47
N TYR A 757 -43.04 -4.74 -14.54
CA TYR A 757 -42.48 -3.40 -14.71
C TYR A 757 -43.28 -2.33 -13.95
N TRP A 758 -42.63 -1.20 -13.70
CA TRP A 758 -43.27 0.03 -13.22
C TRP A 758 -43.38 1.06 -14.35
N THR A 759 -44.52 1.76 -14.46
CA THR A 759 -44.69 2.86 -15.41
C THR A 759 -44.23 4.17 -14.75
N ALA A 760 -43.11 4.71 -15.23
CA ALA A 760 -42.44 5.86 -14.66
C ALA A 760 -43.26 7.17 -14.81
N THR A 761 -43.45 7.91 -13.71
CA THR A 761 -43.99 9.28 -13.71
C THR A 761 -42.85 10.29 -13.50
N PRO A 762 -42.98 11.59 -13.88
CA PRO A 762 -41.84 12.52 -13.84
C PRO A 762 -41.47 12.96 -12.42
N GLY A 763 -40.16 13.04 -12.15
CA GLY A 763 -39.64 13.57 -10.89
C GLY A 763 -38.66 12.63 -10.16
N PRO A 764 -38.27 12.99 -8.93
CA PRO A 764 -37.50 12.11 -8.05
C PRO A 764 -38.42 11.10 -7.36
N HIS A 765 -37.97 9.85 -7.32
CA HIS A 765 -38.64 8.73 -6.67
C HIS A 765 -37.66 7.91 -5.84
N ASN A 766 -38.15 7.11 -4.89
CA ASN A 766 -37.37 6.16 -4.10
C ASN A 766 -37.84 4.74 -4.36
N LEU A 767 -36.97 3.92 -4.94
CA LEU A 767 -37.19 2.48 -5.12
C LEU A 767 -36.62 1.75 -3.90
N ILE A 768 -37.46 0.97 -3.21
CA ILE A 768 -37.02 0.08 -2.13
C ILE A 768 -37.10 -1.36 -2.65
N ALA A 769 -35.94 -1.98 -2.86
CA ALA A 769 -35.85 -3.41 -3.15
C ALA A 769 -35.65 -4.17 -1.83
N THR A 770 -36.56 -5.09 -1.51
CA THR A 770 -36.51 -5.93 -0.30
C THR A 770 -36.40 -7.39 -0.69
N VAL A 771 -35.32 -8.07 -0.30
CA VAL A 771 -35.17 -9.52 -0.50
C VAL A 771 -35.84 -10.31 0.64
N ASN A 772 -36.32 -11.52 0.36
CA ASN A 772 -37.17 -12.30 1.28
C ASN A 772 -38.41 -11.48 1.73
N ASP A 773 -38.97 -10.71 0.79
CA ASP A 773 -40.04 -9.71 0.94
C ASP A 773 -41.26 -10.11 1.78
N VAL A 774 -41.59 -11.41 1.84
CA VAL A 774 -42.70 -11.95 2.63
C VAL A 774 -42.26 -12.96 3.69
N ASN A 775 -40.98 -12.95 4.08
CA ASN A 775 -40.39 -13.82 5.11
C ASN A 775 -40.61 -15.33 4.85
N ARG A 776 -40.29 -15.81 3.64
CA ARG A 776 -40.49 -17.21 3.21
C ARG A 776 -39.58 -18.21 3.92
N PHE A 777 -38.45 -17.74 4.46
CA PHE A 777 -37.54 -18.53 5.30
C PHE A 777 -36.97 -17.68 6.44
N ALA A 778 -36.48 -18.34 7.48
CA ALA A 778 -35.87 -17.69 8.64
C ALA A 778 -34.41 -17.30 8.37
N GLU A 779 -34.00 -16.17 8.92
CA GLU A 779 -32.67 -15.57 8.73
C GLU A 779 -32.05 -15.21 10.08
N SER A 780 -30.72 -15.03 10.09
CA SER A 780 -30.01 -14.56 11.28
C SER A 780 -30.22 -13.05 11.53
N ILE A 781 -30.31 -12.26 10.47
CA ILE A 781 -30.62 -10.82 10.50
C ILE A 781 -31.76 -10.58 9.51
N THR A 782 -32.74 -9.73 9.86
CA THR A 782 -33.95 -9.47 9.07
C THR A 782 -34.26 -7.97 8.87
N ASP A 783 -33.51 -7.08 9.54
CA ASP A 783 -33.65 -5.62 9.47
C ASP A 783 -32.75 -4.98 8.40
N ASN A 784 -32.03 -5.79 7.63
CA ASN A 784 -31.02 -5.43 6.61
C ASN A 784 -31.39 -5.85 5.18
N ASN A 785 -32.52 -6.52 4.97
CA ASN A 785 -32.96 -7.07 3.69
C ASN A 785 -33.32 -6.01 2.62
N SER A 786 -33.42 -4.74 2.98
CA SER A 786 -33.95 -3.67 2.12
C SER A 786 -32.89 -2.66 1.70
N MET A 787 -32.87 -2.30 0.42
CA MET A 787 -32.04 -1.22 -0.13
C MET A 787 -32.92 -0.17 -0.82
N THR A 788 -32.84 1.08 -0.36
CA THR A 788 -33.47 2.23 -1.00
C THR A 788 -32.52 2.88 -1.99
N VAL A 789 -32.96 3.09 -3.23
CA VAL A 789 -32.18 3.75 -4.29
C VAL A 789 -33.01 4.89 -4.90
N PRO A 790 -32.47 6.11 -5.00
CA PRO A 790 -33.16 7.21 -5.66
C PRO A 790 -33.18 6.99 -7.18
N ILE A 791 -34.32 7.29 -7.79
CA ILE A 791 -34.54 7.24 -9.25
C ILE A 791 -35.00 8.62 -9.69
N LEU A 792 -34.34 9.19 -10.72
CA LEU A 792 -34.81 10.41 -11.38
C LEU A 792 -35.47 10.02 -12.71
N VAL A 793 -36.77 10.25 -12.82
CA VAL A 793 -37.49 10.17 -14.09
C VAL A 793 -37.49 11.55 -14.73
N SER A 794 -36.78 11.65 -15.85
CA SER A 794 -36.55 12.92 -16.53
C SER A 794 -37.75 13.36 -17.36
N VAL A 795 -37.90 14.66 -17.58
CA VAL A 795 -38.78 15.21 -18.62
C VAL A 795 -38.00 15.40 -19.93
N ALA A 796 -38.68 15.17 -21.05
CA ALA A 796 -38.10 15.42 -22.38
C ALA A 796 -37.92 16.92 -22.68
N GLY A 797 -38.68 17.78 -21.99
CA GLY A 797 -38.60 19.23 -22.09
C GLY A 797 -39.69 19.97 -21.30
N TYR A 798 -39.65 21.29 -21.37
CA TYR A 798 -40.60 22.26 -20.80
C TYR A 798 -41.21 23.13 -21.90
N ALA A 799 -42.44 23.58 -21.65
CA ALA A 799 -43.07 24.73 -22.30
C ALA A 799 -43.98 25.41 -21.26
N ILE A 800 -43.72 26.69 -20.94
CA ILE A 800 -44.28 27.42 -19.80
C ILE A 800 -44.87 28.75 -20.29
N ASN A 801 -46.14 29.01 -20.00
CA ASN A 801 -46.80 30.30 -20.24
C ASN A 801 -46.67 31.23 -19.02
N CYS A 802 -45.73 32.18 -19.07
CA CYS A 802 -45.41 33.06 -17.95
C CYS A 802 -46.58 33.99 -17.60
N GLY A 803 -47.12 33.84 -16.39
CA GLY A 803 -48.27 34.59 -15.88
C GLY A 803 -49.61 34.29 -16.54
N GLY A 804 -49.70 33.22 -17.35
CA GLY A 804 -50.90 32.85 -18.12
C GLY A 804 -51.40 31.44 -17.84
N ALA A 805 -52.62 31.15 -18.30
CA ALA A 805 -53.19 29.80 -18.29
C ALA A 805 -52.52 28.91 -19.36
N ALA A 806 -52.72 27.59 -19.26
CA ALA A 806 -52.18 26.65 -20.24
C ALA A 806 -52.71 26.94 -21.65
N ALA A 807 -51.83 26.91 -22.66
CA ALA A 807 -52.11 27.29 -24.03
C ALA A 807 -51.37 26.38 -25.02
N GLY A 808 -52.10 25.51 -25.72
CA GLY A 808 -51.49 24.51 -26.59
C GLY A 808 -50.58 23.55 -25.82
N SER A 809 -49.32 23.43 -26.23
CA SER A 809 -48.30 22.65 -25.53
C SER A 809 -47.72 23.34 -24.28
N PHE A 810 -48.01 24.63 -24.05
CA PHE A 810 -47.46 25.39 -22.93
C PHE A 810 -48.33 25.18 -21.69
N ALA A 811 -47.74 24.68 -20.61
CA ALA A 811 -48.38 24.61 -19.30
C ALA A 811 -48.55 26.01 -18.69
N ALA A 812 -49.54 26.18 -17.80
CA ALA A 812 -49.60 27.36 -16.94
C ALA A 812 -48.36 27.42 -16.03
N ASP A 813 -47.90 28.62 -15.68
CA ASP A 813 -46.61 28.72 -15.02
C ASP A 813 -46.57 28.24 -13.56
N SER A 814 -45.46 27.57 -13.26
CA SER A 814 -45.15 26.92 -11.99
C SER A 814 -43.62 26.88 -11.83
N ASN A 815 -43.13 26.46 -10.66
CA ASN A 815 -41.70 26.40 -10.33
C ASN A 815 -40.93 27.71 -10.57
N TYR A 816 -41.48 28.83 -10.10
CA TYR A 816 -40.80 30.13 -10.06
C TYR A 816 -40.71 30.69 -8.64
N ALA A 817 -39.75 31.58 -8.43
CA ALA A 817 -39.56 32.36 -7.20
C ALA A 817 -39.34 33.84 -7.55
N GLY A 818 -39.77 34.75 -6.67
CA GLY A 818 -39.76 36.19 -6.92
C GLY A 818 -41.16 36.73 -7.17
N SER A 819 -41.32 37.62 -8.16
CA SER A 819 -42.55 38.37 -8.38
C SER A 819 -43.75 37.50 -8.73
N ALA A 820 -44.81 37.64 -7.93
CA ALA A 820 -46.12 37.05 -8.20
C ALA A 820 -46.92 37.84 -9.27
N ASN A 821 -46.48 39.05 -9.65
CA ASN A 821 -47.28 39.95 -10.48
C ASN A 821 -47.44 39.43 -11.91
N THR A 822 -48.69 39.44 -12.39
CA THR A 822 -49.02 39.10 -13.77
C THR A 822 -49.75 40.26 -14.46
N PHE A 823 -49.77 40.25 -15.79
CA PHE A 823 -50.59 41.16 -16.59
C PHE A 823 -51.01 40.44 -17.88
N SER A 824 -52.18 40.79 -18.43
CA SER A 824 -52.70 40.16 -19.65
C SER A 824 -53.53 41.11 -20.49
N ILE A 825 -53.60 40.84 -21.79
CA ILE A 825 -54.34 41.62 -22.78
C ILE A 825 -55.12 40.71 -23.74
N THR A 826 -56.00 41.29 -24.55
CA THR A 826 -56.73 40.58 -25.62
C THR A 826 -56.34 41.05 -27.03
N ASN A 827 -55.46 42.06 -27.16
CA ASN A 827 -55.00 42.55 -28.47
C ASN A 827 -54.27 41.45 -29.25
N THR A 828 -54.39 41.47 -30.58
CA THR A 828 -53.62 40.62 -31.48
C THR A 828 -52.12 40.88 -31.31
N ILE A 829 -51.33 39.80 -31.22
CA ILE A 829 -49.86 39.88 -31.26
C ILE A 829 -49.38 39.50 -32.66
N ASP A 830 -48.54 40.31 -33.29
CA ASP A 830 -47.86 39.94 -34.53
C ASP A 830 -46.77 38.88 -34.24
N THR A 831 -46.99 37.66 -34.73
CA THR A 831 -46.05 36.53 -34.63
C THR A 831 -45.27 36.27 -35.91
N THR A 832 -45.53 36.99 -37.01
CA THR A 832 -45.00 36.69 -38.35
C THR A 832 -43.47 36.76 -38.46
N GLY A 833 -42.83 37.56 -37.59
CA GLY A 833 -41.38 37.69 -37.52
C GLY A 833 -40.65 36.68 -36.62
N THR A 834 -41.36 35.75 -35.98
CA THR A 834 -40.77 34.77 -35.05
C THR A 834 -40.66 33.38 -35.66
N SER A 835 -39.47 32.79 -35.66
CA SER A 835 -39.26 31.38 -36.02
C SER A 835 -39.82 30.46 -34.93
N SER A 836 -40.70 29.53 -35.28
CA SER A 836 -41.41 28.63 -34.35
C SER A 836 -42.08 29.38 -33.19
N PRO A 837 -43.08 30.23 -33.46
CA PRO A 837 -43.75 31.01 -32.41
C PRO A 837 -44.56 30.10 -31.49
N ALA A 838 -44.59 30.45 -30.20
CA ALA A 838 -45.56 29.89 -29.26
C ALA A 838 -47.00 30.26 -29.69
N PRO A 839 -48.04 29.58 -29.18
CA PRO A 839 -49.42 30.01 -29.35
C PRO A 839 -49.61 31.47 -28.96
N MET A 840 -50.39 32.25 -29.71
CA MET A 840 -50.55 33.70 -29.51
C MET A 840 -50.89 34.07 -28.05
N ALA A 841 -51.69 33.25 -27.36
CA ALA A 841 -52.06 33.43 -25.97
C ALA A 841 -50.85 33.50 -25.00
N VAL A 842 -49.72 32.87 -25.33
CA VAL A 842 -48.46 32.93 -24.54
C VAL A 842 -47.81 34.31 -24.61
N TYR A 843 -48.02 35.05 -25.70
CA TYR A 843 -47.52 36.42 -25.85
C TYR A 843 -48.53 37.47 -25.35
N GLN A 844 -49.78 37.09 -25.08
CA GLN A 844 -50.83 37.95 -24.53
C GLN A 844 -50.81 38.02 -22.99
N THR A 845 -49.99 37.21 -22.33
CA THR A 845 -49.79 37.15 -20.88
C THR A 845 -48.35 37.47 -20.51
N GLU A 846 -48.14 38.03 -19.32
CA GLU A 846 -46.80 38.19 -18.73
C GLU A 846 -46.77 37.96 -17.23
N ARG A 847 -45.62 37.48 -16.76
CA ARG A 847 -45.14 37.68 -15.39
C ARG A 847 -44.10 38.79 -15.39
N TRP A 848 -44.23 39.77 -14.50
CA TRP A 848 -43.37 40.96 -14.46
C TRP A 848 -42.86 41.28 -13.05
N GLY A 849 -41.73 41.98 -12.95
CA GLY A 849 -40.94 42.07 -11.72
C GLY A 849 -39.91 40.94 -11.62
N GLU A 850 -38.89 41.11 -10.77
CA GLU A 850 -37.78 40.14 -10.68
C GLU A 850 -38.26 38.72 -10.37
N VAL A 851 -37.87 37.76 -11.22
CA VAL A 851 -38.38 36.37 -11.13
C VAL A 851 -37.33 35.38 -11.63
N ALA A 852 -37.26 34.22 -10.99
CA ALA A 852 -36.44 33.09 -11.41
C ALA A 852 -37.30 31.84 -11.60
N TYR A 853 -37.19 31.20 -12.76
CA TYR A 853 -37.82 29.92 -13.11
C TYR A 853 -36.83 28.77 -12.96
N VAL A 854 -37.27 27.66 -12.38
CA VAL A 854 -36.48 26.46 -12.16
C VAL A 854 -36.98 25.35 -13.08
N LEU A 855 -36.26 25.10 -14.17
CA LEU A 855 -36.50 23.97 -15.06
C LEU A 855 -35.79 22.74 -14.48
N ASN A 856 -36.48 21.99 -13.65
CA ASN A 856 -35.96 20.81 -12.92
C ASN A 856 -36.14 19.51 -13.72
N ASN A 857 -35.73 18.37 -13.15
CA ASN A 857 -35.95 17.03 -13.72
C ASN A 857 -35.49 16.86 -15.19
N LEU A 858 -34.54 17.66 -15.65
CA LEU A 858 -33.87 17.48 -16.92
C LEU A 858 -32.82 16.37 -16.78
N VAL A 859 -32.37 15.79 -17.89
CA VAL A 859 -31.28 14.80 -17.85
C VAL A 859 -29.99 15.55 -17.44
N PRO A 860 -29.37 15.23 -16.28
CA PRO A 860 -28.20 15.97 -15.79
C PRO A 860 -27.04 15.95 -16.80
N GLY A 861 -26.37 17.09 -16.97
CA GLY A 861 -25.28 17.23 -17.95
C GLY A 861 -25.69 17.14 -19.43
N SER A 862 -26.98 17.05 -19.76
CA SER A 862 -27.45 17.06 -21.16
C SER A 862 -27.67 18.48 -21.68
N ASN A 863 -27.48 18.66 -22.99
CA ASN A 863 -27.65 19.94 -23.67
C ASN A 863 -29.12 20.16 -24.07
N TYR A 864 -29.67 21.29 -23.64
CA TYR A 864 -31.00 21.76 -23.99
C TYR A 864 -30.90 23.06 -24.80
N THR A 865 -31.85 23.27 -25.71
CA THR A 865 -32.13 24.62 -26.23
C THR A 865 -33.23 25.21 -25.36
N VAL A 866 -32.91 26.27 -24.63
CA VAL A 866 -33.86 27.09 -23.88
C VAL A 866 -34.34 28.21 -24.80
N ARG A 867 -35.65 28.28 -25.07
CA ARG A 867 -36.26 29.36 -25.86
C ARG A 867 -37.02 30.30 -24.95
N LEU A 868 -36.68 31.58 -24.98
CA LEU A 868 -37.37 32.64 -24.24
C LEU A 868 -38.28 33.42 -25.17
N HIS A 869 -39.54 33.60 -24.79
CA HIS A 869 -40.59 34.26 -25.58
C HIS A 869 -40.98 35.61 -24.98
N PHE A 870 -40.89 36.65 -25.81
CA PHE A 870 -41.17 38.04 -25.44
C PHE A 870 -42.18 38.68 -26.39
N ALA A 871 -43.13 39.42 -25.83
CA ALA A 871 -43.82 40.51 -26.50
C ALA A 871 -43.99 41.65 -25.50
N GLU A 872 -43.89 42.90 -25.94
CA GLU A 872 -44.18 44.05 -25.08
C GLU A 872 -45.68 44.37 -25.13
N ILE A 873 -46.32 44.29 -23.95
CA ILE A 873 -47.77 44.41 -23.77
C ILE A 873 -48.16 45.42 -22.67
N SER A 874 -47.23 45.85 -21.82
CA SER A 874 -47.51 46.74 -20.69
C SER A 874 -47.98 48.11 -21.17
N PRO A 875 -49.04 48.72 -20.60
CA PRO A 875 -49.46 50.07 -20.96
C PRO A 875 -48.40 51.15 -20.64
N SER A 876 -47.50 50.90 -19.67
CA SER A 876 -46.46 51.86 -19.26
C SER A 876 -45.20 51.87 -20.14
N VAL A 877 -45.11 50.97 -21.12
CA VAL A 877 -43.95 50.85 -22.03
C VAL A 877 -44.40 51.25 -23.44
N THR A 878 -43.78 52.29 -24.00
CA THR A 878 -44.24 52.96 -25.24
C THR A 878 -43.09 53.28 -26.20
N HIS A 879 -41.89 53.51 -25.70
CA HIS A 879 -40.69 53.84 -26.46
C HIS A 879 -39.53 52.92 -26.10
N THR A 880 -38.59 52.74 -27.03
CA THR A 880 -37.29 52.14 -26.75
C THR A 880 -36.59 52.89 -25.62
N GLY A 881 -36.05 52.16 -24.64
CA GLY A 881 -35.48 52.67 -23.40
C GLY A 881 -36.45 52.60 -22.20
N ASP A 882 -37.77 52.53 -22.41
CA ASP A 882 -38.74 52.52 -21.31
C ASP A 882 -38.59 51.29 -20.40
N ARG A 883 -38.21 50.12 -20.94
CA ARG A 883 -38.00 48.88 -20.17
C ARG A 883 -36.71 48.19 -20.63
N GLN A 884 -35.77 48.02 -19.69
CA GLN A 884 -34.47 47.39 -19.92
C GLN A 884 -34.14 46.47 -18.75
N PHE A 885 -33.96 45.17 -19.02
CA PHE A 885 -33.73 44.17 -17.97
C PHE A 885 -32.65 43.14 -18.30
N ASN A 886 -32.19 42.41 -17.28
CA ASN A 886 -31.15 41.41 -17.40
C ASN A 886 -31.75 40.01 -17.38
N VAL A 887 -31.09 39.06 -18.06
CA VAL A 887 -31.47 37.63 -18.02
C VAL A 887 -30.22 36.79 -17.79
N SER A 888 -30.29 35.81 -16.88
CA SER A 888 -29.22 34.84 -16.60
C SER A 888 -29.69 33.40 -16.64
N LEU A 889 -28.83 32.48 -17.09
CA LEU A 889 -29.04 31.03 -17.07
C LEU A 889 -27.94 30.35 -16.23
N ASN A 890 -28.33 29.66 -15.16
CA ASN A 890 -27.43 29.08 -14.15
C ASN A 890 -26.38 30.10 -13.65
N GLY A 891 -26.84 31.30 -13.27
CA GLY A 891 -26.01 32.41 -12.79
C GLY A 891 -25.21 33.16 -13.88
N LEU A 892 -25.10 32.63 -15.10
CA LEU A 892 -24.43 33.32 -16.21
C LEU A 892 -25.39 34.30 -16.88
N GLN A 893 -25.12 35.60 -16.77
CA GLN A 893 -25.91 36.64 -17.44
C GLN A 893 -25.72 36.57 -18.97
N ILE A 894 -26.81 36.27 -19.69
CA ILE A 894 -26.84 36.11 -21.15
C ILE A 894 -27.39 37.34 -21.88
N PHE A 895 -28.23 38.14 -21.21
CA PHE A 895 -28.71 39.42 -21.73
C PHE A 895 -28.51 40.52 -20.68
N SER A 896 -28.14 41.71 -21.13
CA SER A 896 -27.94 42.88 -20.30
C SER A 896 -28.72 44.06 -20.86
N ASN A 897 -29.51 44.75 -20.02
CA ASN A 897 -30.40 45.85 -20.39
C ASN A 897 -31.25 45.57 -21.66
N PHE A 898 -31.76 44.34 -21.77
CA PHE A 898 -32.56 43.86 -22.88
C PHE A 898 -33.88 44.65 -22.98
N ASP A 899 -34.11 45.18 -24.17
CA ASP A 899 -35.28 45.98 -24.54
C ASP A 899 -36.07 45.22 -25.61
N ILE A 900 -37.34 44.92 -25.31
CA ILE A 900 -38.21 44.14 -26.18
C ILE A 900 -38.70 44.99 -27.38
N LEU A 901 -38.95 46.28 -27.20
CA LEU A 901 -39.36 47.19 -28.29
C LEU A 901 -38.21 47.37 -29.29
N SER A 902 -36.98 47.55 -28.82
CA SER A 902 -35.80 47.59 -29.67
C SER A 902 -35.55 46.25 -30.38
N ALA A 903 -35.85 45.12 -29.73
CA ALA A 903 -35.57 43.80 -30.28
C ALA A 903 -36.63 43.31 -31.29
N ALA A 904 -37.91 43.57 -31.03
CA ALA A 904 -39.04 43.18 -31.89
C ALA A 904 -39.39 44.26 -32.95
N GLY A 905 -39.00 45.52 -32.70
CA GLY A 905 -39.24 46.68 -33.56
C GLY A 905 -40.60 47.36 -33.37
N ALA A 906 -41.50 46.80 -32.56
CA ALA A 906 -42.80 47.40 -32.24
C ALA A 906 -43.41 46.79 -30.96
N LYS A 907 -44.38 47.49 -30.38
CA LYS A 907 -45.27 46.96 -29.32
C LYS A 907 -46.24 45.94 -29.91
N PHE A 908 -46.73 45.00 -29.09
CA PHE A 908 -47.60 43.90 -29.53
C PHE A 908 -47.00 43.01 -30.63
N ARG A 909 -45.66 42.92 -30.68
CA ARG A 909 -44.93 42.08 -31.62
C ARG A 909 -44.12 41.03 -30.88
N ALA A 910 -44.25 39.79 -31.28
CA ALA A 910 -43.57 38.66 -30.68
C ALA A 910 -42.12 38.55 -31.16
N ILE A 911 -41.25 38.09 -30.27
CA ILE A 911 -39.90 37.67 -30.57
C ILE A 911 -39.48 36.51 -29.67
N SER A 912 -38.67 35.59 -30.20
CA SER A 912 -38.03 34.52 -29.43
C SER A 912 -36.51 34.66 -29.37
N ARG A 913 -35.90 34.02 -28.37
CA ARG A 913 -34.45 33.89 -28.22
C ARG A 913 -34.10 32.46 -27.83
N ASP A 914 -33.39 31.77 -28.70
CA ASP A 914 -32.87 30.42 -28.43
C ASP A 914 -31.48 30.54 -27.79
N ILE A 915 -31.27 29.85 -26.67
CA ILE A 915 -30.01 29.77 -25.94
C ILE A 915 -29.73 28.31 -25.63
N LYS A 916 -28.58 27.79 -26.07
CA LYS A 916 -28.11 26.45 -25.69
C LYS A 916 -27.56 26.49 -24.27
N LYS A 917 -28.01 25.56 -23.44
CA LYS A 917 -27.57 25.43 -22.05
C LYS A 917 -27.61 23.98 -21.59
N GLN A 918 -26.54 23.55 -20.93
CA GLN A 918 -26.44 22.27 -20.25
C GLN A 918 -27.21 22.32 -18.93
N ALA A 919 -28.02 21.30 -18.65
CA ALA A 919 -28.58 21.09 -17.31
C ALA A 919 -27.44 20.80 -16.32
N ASP A 920 -27.51 21.39 -15.13
CA ASP A 920 -26.47 21.20 -14.11
C ASP A 920 -26.44 19.75 -13.56
N ALA A 921 -25.55 19.50 -12.59
CA ALA A 921 -25.40 18.18 -11.97
C ALA A 921 -26.66 17.68 -11.24
N SER A 922 -27.65 18.54 -10.97
CA SER A 922 -28.95 18.18 -10.39
C SER A 922 -30.04 17.95 -11.45
N GLY A 923 -29.74 18.14 -12.74
CA GLY A 923 -30.75 18.14 -13.79
C GLY A 923 -31.56 19.43 -13.84
N THR A 924 -30.95 20.58 -13.49
CA THR A 924 -31.64 21.87 -13.42
C THR A 924 -31.09 22.90 -14.41
N ILE A 925 -31.99 23.72 -14.97
CA ILE A 925 -31.66 25.02 -15.56
C ILE A 925 -32.47 26.12 -14.86
N LEU A 926 -31.77 27.02 -14.18
CA LEU A 926 -32.30 28.21 -13.54
C LEU A 926 -32.29 29.39 -14.53
N VAL A 927 -33.46 29.90 -14.90
CA VAL A 927 -33.64 31.07 -15.77
C VAL A 927 -34.08 32.26 -14.91
N GLN A 928 -33.22 33.28 -14.73
CA GLN A 928 -33.52 34.44 -13.89
C GLN A 928 -33.70 35.70 -14.74
N PHE A 929 -34.66 36.52 -14.36
CA PHE A 929 -34.95 37.84 -14.92
C PHE A 929 -34.79 38.86 -13.79
N THR A 930 -33.81 39.76 -13.92
CA THR A 930 -33.47 40.77 -12.90
C THR A 930 -33.52 42.17 -13.48
N ARG A 931 -33.66 43.16 -12.60
CA ARG A 931 -33.82 44.57 -13.00
C ARG A 931 -32.57 45.09 -13.71
N GLY A 932 -32.77 45.82 -14.80
CA GLY A 932 -31.73 46.53 -15.53
C GLY A 932 -31.85 48.04 -15.34
N ALA A 933 -31.47 48.80 -16.37
CA ALA A 933 -31.45 50.26 -16.32
C ALA A 933 -32.82 50.94 -16.19
N ALA A 934 -33.92 50.31 -16.63
CA ALA A 934 -35.24 50.94 -16.66
C ALA A 934 -36.40 49.96 -16.46
N ASN A 935 -37.38 50.35 -15.63
CA ASN A 935 -38.57 49.57 -15.26
C ASN A 935 -38.26 48.14 -14.74
N GLU A 936 -39.30 47.31 -14.61
CA GLU A 936 -39.23 45.93 -14.13
C GLU A 936 -39.09 44.91 -15.28
N PRO A 937 -38.37 43.78 -15.07
CA PRO A 937 -38.28 42.68 -16.04
C PRO A 937 -39.64 42.04 -16.36
N LYS A 938 -39.71 41.28 -17.46
CA LYS A 938 -40.86 40.40 -17.76
C LYS A 938 -40.49 39.11 -18.48
N CYS A 939 -41.35 38.09 -18.33
CA CYS A 939 -41.40 36.88 -19.16
C CYS A 939 -42.81 36.73 -19.78
N SER A 940 -42.91 36.21 -21.01
CA SER A 940 -44.19 35.77 -21.61
C SER A 940 -44.23 34.24 -21.80
N GLY A 941 -43.11 33.61 -22.16
CA GLY A 941 -43.01 32.15 -22.07
C GLY A 941 -41.58 31.61 -22.14
N ILE A 942 -41.41 30.35 -21.75
CA ILE A 942 -40.13 29.63 -21.71
C ILE A 942 -40.34 28.21 -22.26
N GLU A 943 -39.54 27.78 -23.22
CA GLU A 943 -39.38 26.37 -23.58
C GLU A 943 -37.97 25.88 -23.20
N ALA A 944 -37.83 24.58 -22.96
CA ALA A 944 -36.53 23.91 -22.99
C ALA A 944 -36.70 22.51 -23.58
N PHE A 945 -35.94 22.17 -24.62
CA PHE A 945 -36.06 20.87 -25.28
C PHE A 945 -34.68 20.29 -25.63
N GLY A 946 -34.56 18.96 -25.55
CA GLY A 946 -33.30 18.26 -25.76
C GLY A 946 -32.73 18.54 -27.16
N SER A 947 -31.48 18.98 -27.23
CA SER A 947 -30.86 19.40 -28.48
C SER A 947 -29.61 18.59 -28.80
N ALA A 948 -29.74 17.67 -29.76
CA ALA A 948 -28.61 17.02 -30.37
C ALA A 948 -27.80 18.06 -31.18
N SER A 949 -26.68 18.55 -30.64
CA SER A 949 -25.74 19.32 -31.45
C SER A 949 -24.28 19.04 -31.07
N VAL A 950 -23.51 18.68 -32.10
CA VAL A 950 -22.06 18.51 -32.04
C VAL A 950 -21.43 19.88 -31.87
N SER A 951 -21.10 20.22 -30.63
CA SER A 951 -20.38 21.44 -30.29
C SER A 951 -18.92 21.34 -30.76
N GLN A 952 -18.60 21.87 -31.94
CA GLN A 952 -17.19 22.08 -32.29
C GLN A 952 -16.60 23.22 -31.44
N PRO A 953 -15.36 23.09 -30.93
CA PRO A 953 -14.69 24.14 -30.19
C PRO A 953 -14.62 25.45 -30.99
N PRO A 954 -14.74 26.63 -30.35
CA PRO A 954 -14.68 27.91 -31.04
C PRO A 954 -13.29 28.12 -31.67
N VAL A 955 -13.28 28.38 -32.98
CA VAL A 955 -12.05 28.68 -33.73
C VAL A 955 -11.93 30.19 -33.86
N ILE A 956 -10.83 30.76 -33.35
CA ILE A 956 -10.45 32.15 -33.65
C ILE A 956 -10.04 32.22 -35.12
N THR A 957 -10.78 32.99 -35.92
CA THR A 957 -10.58 33.16 -37.36
C THR A 957 -9.89 34.46 -37.73
N GLY A 958 -9.79 35.41 -36.80
CA GLY A 958 -9.04 36.64 -36.98
C GLY A 958 -8.52 37.21 -35.66
N LEU A 959 -7.28 37.69 -35.68
CA LEU A 959 -6.69 38.47 -34.59
C LEU A 959 -5.90 39.63 -35.22
N GLY A 960 -6.46 40.83 -35.16
CA GLY A 960 -5.85 42.05 -35.70
C GLY A 960 -5.50 43.04 -34.58
N LEU A 961 -4.53 43.92 -34.82
CA LEU A 961 -4.15 44.99 -33.89
C LEU A 961 -4.00 46.30 -34.68
N THR A 962 -4.84 47.29 -34.37
CA THR A 962 -4.84 48.60 -35.01
C THR A 962 -4.95 49.68 -33.94
N ASN A 963 -4.06 50.67 -33.93
CA ASN A 963 -4.09 51.80 -32.98
C ASN A 963 -4.24 51.39 -31.50
N SER A 964 -3.50 50.38 -31.06
CA SER A 964 -3.57 49.81 -29.70
C SER A 964 -4.93 49.20 -29.31
N ILE A 965 -5.75 48.83 -30.29
CA ILE A 965 -7.00 48.07 -30.13
C ILE A 965 -6.84 46.73 -30.84
N ALA A 966 -6.90 45.64 -30.08
CA ALA A 966 -6.95 44.29 -30.62
C ALA A 966 -8.39 43.92 -30.99
N THR A 967 -8.59 43.40 -32.20
CA THR A 967 -9.88 42.86 -32.67
C THR A 967 -9.77 41.34 -32.75
N VAL A 968 -10.58 40.63 -31.98
CA VAL A 968 -10.66 39.17 -31.95
C VAL A 968 -11.93 38.74 -32.66
N THR A 969 -11.82 37.92 -33.71
CA THR A 969 -12.94 37.38 -34.49
C THR A 969 -12.92 35.86 -34.42
N TRP A 970 -14.08 35.23 -34.23
CA TRP A 970 -14.19 33.77 -34.13
C TRP A 970 -15.44 33.23 -34.83
N GLN A 971 -15.39 31.94 -35.17
CA GLN A 971 -16.53 31.17 -35.65
C GLN A 971 -17.48 30.82 -34.51
N THR A 972 -18.77 30.91 -34.77
CA THR A 972 -19.83 30.64 -33.80
C THR A 972 -20.87 29.67 -34.33
N SER A 973 -21.41 28.83 -33.45
CA SER A 973 -22.68 28.15 -33.68
C SER A 973 -23.84 29.05 -33.21
N PRO A 974 -24.95 29.17 -33.96
CA PRO A 974 -26.12 29.90 -33.50
C PRO A 974 -26.68 29.37 -32.17
N ALA A 975 -27.27 30.27 -31.38
CA ALA A 975 -27.78 30.04 -30.02
C ALA A 975 -26.73 29.63 -28.98
N THR A 976 -25.45 29.58 -29.33
CA THR A 976 -24.37 29.16 -28.41
C THR A 976 -23.80 30.35 -27.63
N ILE A 977 -23.48 30.14 -26.34
CA ILE A 977 -22.91 31.17 -25.46
C ILE A 977 -21.37 31.16 -25.56
N TYR A 978 -20.78 32.34 -25.79
CA TYR A 978 -19.33 32.53 -25.82
C TYR A 978 -18.90 33.69 -24.90
N GLN A 979 -17.79 33.52 -24.17
CA GLN A 979 -17.08 34.59 -23.47
C GLN A 979 -15.67 34.69 -24.04
N VAL A 980 -15.31 35.88 -24.53
CA VAL A 980 -13.90 36.17 -24.84
C VAL A 980 -13.20 36.47 -23.53
N GLN A 981 -12.03 35.86 -23.33
CA GLN A 981 -11.18 36.07 -22.16
C GLN A 981 -9.74 36.34 -22.58
N TYR A 982 -9.01 37.09 -21.76
CA TYR A 982 -7.59 37.37 -21.97
C TYR A 982 -6.74 37.07 -20.74
N LYS A 983 -5.43 37.01 -20.94
CA LYS A 983 -4.41 37.13 -19.91
C LYS A 983 -3.12 37.68 -20.49
N ASP A 984 -2.30 38.32 -19.67
CA ASP A 984 -1.08 38.99 -20.11
C ASP A 984 0.19 38.13 -19.92
N ASP A 985 0.10 37.07 -19.11
CA ASP A 985 1.12 36.03 -18.98
C ASP A 985 0.58 34.68 -19.49
N SER A 986 1.34 34.01 -20.35
CA SER A 986 1.03 32.66 -20.83
C SER A 986 1.01 31.61 -19.71
N ARG A 987 1.75 31.83 -18.61
CA ARG A 987 1.84 30.91 -17.46
C ARG A 987 0.79 31.17 -16.37
N GLY A 988 0.14 32.34 -16.37
CA GLY A 988 -0.95 32.65 -15.45
C GLY A 988 -2.13 31.70 -15.60
N THR A 989 -2.69 31.23 -14.48
CA THR A 989 -3.87 30.34 -14.44
C THR A 989 -5.18 31.10 -14.64
N ASN A 990 -5.24 32.35 -14.18
CA ASN A 990 -6.44 33.18 -14.21
C ASN A 990 -6.63 33.84 -15.59
N TRP A 991 -7.85 33.75 -16.10
CA TRP A 991 -8.28 34.39 -17.34
C TRP A 991 -9.34 35.44 -17.04
N MET A 992 -9.15 36.66 -17.54
CA MET A 992 -10.04 37.80 -17.31
C MET A 992 -11.07 37.89 -18.45
N ALA A 993 -12.35 38.07 -18.13
CA ALA A 993 -13.41 38.27 -19.11
C ALA A 993 -13.29 39.63 -19.81
N ILE A 994 -13.60 39.67 -21.12
CA ILE A 994 -13.77 40.91 -21.89
C ILE A 994 -15.26 41.14 -22.08
N GLY A 995 -15.83 42.05 -21.30
CA GLY A 995 -17.28 42.29 -21.28
C GLY A 995 -18.07 41.08 -20.81
N ASN A 996 -19.38 41.09 -21.08
CA ASN A 996 -20.29 40.00 -20.74
C ASN A 996 -20.25 38.88 -21.79
N ALA A 997 -20.75 37.70 -21.42
CA ALA A 997 -20.94 36.61 -22.35
C ALA A 997 -22.01 36.96 -23.40
N VAL A 998 -21.85 36.44 -24.61
CA VAL A 998 -22.73 36.74 -25.75
C VAL A 998 -23.30 35.46 -26.35
N VAL A 999 -24.61 35.46 -26.59
CA VAL A 999 -25.32 34.43 -27.35
C VAL A 999 -25.14 34.74 -28.84
N ALA A 1000 -24.59 33.80 -29.60
CA ALA A 1000 -24.35 34.00 -31.02
C ALA A 1000 -25.64 33.96 -31.86
N SER A 1001 -25.91 35.03 -32.59
CA SER A 1001 -27.02 35.15 -33.55
C SER A 1001 -26.68 34.68 -34.97
N GLY A 1002 -25.41 34.37 -35.25
CA GLY A 1002 -24.93 33.97 -36.58
C GLY A 1002 -23.70 33.06 -36.52
N THR A 1003 -22.94 33.01 -37.61
CA THR A 1003 -21.79 32.10 -37.80
C THR A 1003 -20.43 32.71 -37.45
N SER A 1004 -20.37 34.01 -37.16
CA SER A 1004 -19.17 34.68 -36.66
C SER A 1004 -19.52 35.83 -35.72
N LEU A 1005 -18.66 36.06 -34.73
CA LEU A 1005 -18.67 37.23 -33.85
C LEU A 1005 -17.27 37.86 -33.77
N SER A 1006 -17.22 39.13 -33.36
CA SER A 1006 -15.98 39.86 -33.10
C SER A 1006 -16.09 40.78 -31.89
N ILE A 1007 -15.00 40.95 -31.13
CA ILE A 1007 -14.89 41.90 -30.02
C ILE A 1007 -13.60 42.71 -30.11
N THR A 1008 -13.61 43.94 -29.59
CA THR A 1008 -12.44 44.81 -29.47
C THR A 1008 -11.91 44.87 -28.04
N ASN A 1009 -10.59 44.98 -27.87
CA ASN A 1009 -9.93 45.05 -26.59
C ASN A 1009 -8.77 46.07 -26.63
N PRO A 1010 -8.79 47.14 -25.81
CA PRO A 1010 -7.67 48.06 -25.67
C PRO A 1010 -6.44 47.38 -25.03
N VAL A 1011 -5.24 47.60 -25.58
CA VAL A 1011 -3.99 46.91 -25.18
C VAL A 1011 -2.80 47.86 -24.96
N SER A 1012 -3.06 49.11 -24.56
CA SER A 1012 -2.02 50.12 -24.33
C SER A 1012 -0.97 49.71 -23.28
N GLY A 1013 0.32 49.79 -23.64
CA GLY A 1013 1.44 49.69 -22.69
C GLY A 1013 1.92 48.26 -22.37
N LEU A 1014 1.45 47.23 -23.08
CA LEU A 1014 1.74 45.83 -22.77
C LEU A 1014 2.55 45.14 -23.88
N GLY A 1015 3.52 44.29 -23.47
CA GLY A 1015 4.42 43.62 -24.41
C GLY A 1015 3.78 42.43 -25.16
N ARG A 1016 2.84 41.70 -24.53
CA ARG A 1016 2.11 40.56 -25.10
C ARG A 1016 0.75 40.42 -24.40
N ARG A 1017 -0.26 39.90 -25.11
CA ARG A 1017 -1.57 39.50 -24.56
C ARG A 1017 -2.06 38.24 -25.27
N PHE A 1018 -2.68 37.33 -24.52
CA PHE A 1018 -3.20 36.05 -24.99
C PHE A 1018 -4.73 36.06 -24.89
N TYR A 1019 -5.41 35.50 -25.88
CA TYR A 1019 -6.89 35.41 -25.92
C TYR A 1019 -7.33 33.94 -25.96
N ARG A 1020 -8.49 33.65 -25.36
CA ARG A 1020 -9.26 32.43 -25.62
C ARG A 1020 -10.74 32.76 -25.75
N ILE A 1021 -11.45 31.90 -26.46
CA ILE A 1021 -12.91 31.89 -26.48
C ILE A 1021 -13.35 30.73 -25.60
N ALA A 1022 -13.98 31.04 -24.48
CA ALA A 1022 -14.63 30.04 -23.63
C ALA A 1022 -16.08 29.87 -24.12
N GLN A 1023 -16.48 28.63 -24.35
CA GLN A 1023 -17.84 28.27 -24.77
C GLN A 1023 -18.59 27.69 -23.57
N PHE A 1024 -19.81 28.17 -23.33
CA PHE A 1024 -20.65 27.79 -22.19
C PHE A 1024 -21.94 27.14 -22.71
N ASN A 1025 -21.80 25.93 -23.23
CA ASN A 1025 -22.95 25.03 -23.37
C ASN A 1025 -23.24 24.48 -21.98
#